data_AF-E5A028-F1
#
_entry.id   AF-E5A028-F1
#
_cell.length_a   1.000
_cell.length_b   1.000
_cell.length_c   1.000
_cell.angle_alpha   90.00
_cell.angle_beta   90.00
_cell.angle_gamma   90.00
#
_symmetry.space_group_name_H-M   'P 1'
#
loop_
_entity.id
_entity.type
_entity.pdbx_description
1 polymer ?
#
loop_
_entity_poly.entity_id
_entity_poly.type
_entity_poly.pdbx_seq_one_letter_code
_entity_poly.pdbx_strand_id
1 'polypeptide(L)'
;MHELRSAGSSVLHLFRQLVIAQPITDEGLTLFEAVGAIHNPHSEDIYTSIRDVYTHRDCLDGEHIASLHQLIHTFDKPSANDLLTAMIHPWLSRGIKKCIWSCRDAVKEHIEKGLDWMPLALELHTFCIDVRESRHVFPFVSVVTKALLRSWLSTEQMDMIREILEVSQKQASKNSTVSLKTGAIAAKPKTSDSKVNATQQLQQSMRHPLEKIIEEFYISRCLDSGKIAPETQDTIETLLHIWKSTVGNTIDSDRRSLAILVSKLIDAGATLRNECLKEIATGNRLLRPHSFIKHLLAIMQQYETEPAPATIAMTRLLTDRQAWTKCWKTLLLTWIARDGKPGLAKGSGFLDYTLQSMRAAEWLAFMRTLETLFNGYLEDTSCEVPAILQPDLLAWKSRASRFVDTLTKLEERLSGGRVDASVQCILSRGGGGGGGGGASSELFVSILECLEEVQGDLRESIMYLAVEKLSAASKNVEVVKNCVCIVKQATPQEQELFKKIWSVCSGNSEIPEGTECSARARPEKSAVVAAHTRKKDLSSAVREVIIAGYLQDDNIRPNVKMAIESIALLFDLEIYKTDIPAAKLDEAIAFWAPIEAEILQEAERLDSLIKQLKQVDPQGTLRFLEEHKIPDHDPLDEELRNLPLDAIDAVEKLGDNTVEISFSLAVLSPLHRTVMGVPKEATTVFLFLETDYKGREPQQYSLRLDCTMSTVDIKRQPAPNLFLWHLKRLVHTQLQAGRVGIAELHGTVKARLENMRQACVSCGRLQTSRGIQLLRPGPCDQKACQDTWNSLPIDLRIPDIKTNPLATDVLLAGLYAAALTSRPELLPGAKMAWIDVKKIANLLPALKVVKPSVNLSFLLPSYNIQAERLLSWSHSLTPGILALATSTTKIPNLPLDTVQFILSSTHPHAETAFTAKLPPKDPKTTILFHGTSLDRLPGILAHGLKNCSGTALQRVGAAHGHGIYLAEEPDLAFSYTAAPPHVGWRNSGVGGMRLLLGCEVVGKGNVVVEGIHVMKEEGDVVVRYVFLEPAQDPIRRSNALDSVISKRGGVKRKLEVLHDEEQKIHRAAKARLKHLQDLYEIQSLVDVRYDEWSRTRLSRLLVDCLLREGYTESATHLAQSKGITELVDVEPFIACHKIERSLKEGMTTSLALEWCKEHGKELKKGANMLEFELRLQQWRMACMGLALGVGAAR
;
A
#
# COMPACT_ATOMS: atom_id res chain seq x y z
N MET A 1 29.28 38.69 -96.94
CA MET A 1 29.23 40.07 -97.48
C MET A 1 29.07 41.17 -96.42
N HIS A 2 28.78 40.86 -95.15
CA HIS A 2 28.65 41.90 -94.12
C HIS A 2 29.91 42.15 -93.27
N GLU A 3 30.95 41.31 -93.36
CA GLU A 3 32.16 41.42 -92.51
C GLU A 3 33.47 41.78 -93.24
N LEU A 4 33.46 41.98 -94.57
CA LEU A 4 34.60 42.56 -95.31
C LEU A 4 34.66 44.10 -95.24
N ARG A 5 33.73 44.76 -94.52
CA ARG A 5 33.60 46.23 -94.48
C ARG A 5 34.36 46.91 -93.32
N SER A 6 34.84 46.18 -92.31
CA SER A 6 35.34 46.81 -91.08
C SER A 6 36.80 47.28 -91.18
N ALA A 7 37.74 46.42 -91.61
CA ALA A 7 39.18 46.71 -91.56
C ALA A 7 39.65 47.86 -92.49
N GLY A 8 39.07 47.99 -93.68
CA GLY A 8 39.45 49.05 -94.63
C GLY A 8 39.05 50.46 -94.19
N SER A 9 38.19 50.58 -93.18
CA SER A 9 37.70 51.88 -92.71
C SER A 9 38.68 52.57 -91.74
N SER A 10 39.48 51.83 -90.96
CA SER A 10 40.29 52.44 -89.88
C SER A 10 41.57 53.09 -90.38
N VAL A 11 42.30 52.47 -91.30
CA VAL A 11 43.49 53.06 -91.95
C VAL A 11 43.12 54.33 -92.70
N LEU A 12 42.00 54.29 -93.43
CA LEU A 12 41.50 55.45 -94.17
C LEU A 12 41.12 56.60 -93.22
N HIS A 13 40.65 56.27 -92.02
CA HIS A 13 40.34 57.23 -90.98
C HIS A 13 41.58 57.79 -90.26
N LEU A 14 42.62 56.97 -90.06
CA LEU A 14 43.92 57.42 -89.56
C LEU A 14 44.60 58.37 -90.55
N PHE A 15 44.57 58.02 -91.84
CA PHE A 15 45.04 58.89 -92.93
C PHE A 15 44.31 60.23 -92.93
N ARG A 16 42.97 60.20 -92.85
CA ARG A 16 42.18 61.43 -92.76
C ARG A 16 42.58 62.27 -91.54
N GLN A 17 42.85 61.68 -90.38
CA GLN A 17 43.19 62.44 -89.18
C GLN A 17 44.61 63.01 -89.17
N LEU A 18 45.61 62.26 -89.62
CA LEU A 18 47.02 62.71 -89.61
C LEU A 18 47.32 63.70 -90.74
N VAL A 19 46.67 63.54 -91.89
CA VAL A 19 47.06 64.25 -93.13
C VAL A 19 46.03 65.32 -93.54
N ILE A 20 44.77 65.17 -93.13
CA ILE A 20 43.69 66.07 -93.58
C ILE A 20 43.11 66.90 -92.43
N ALA A 21 42.93 66.29 -91.25
CA ALA A 21 42.28 66.95 -90.10
C ALA A 21 43.21 67.89 -89.32
N GLN A 22 44.53 67.82 -89.55
CA GLN A 22 45.53 68.70 -88.93
C GLN A 22 46.56 69.16 -89.97
N PRO A 23 47.31 70.25 -89.72
CA PRO A 23 48.40 70.69 -90.59
C PRO A 23 49.42 69.57 -90.75
N ILE A 24 49.79 69.28 -91.99
CA ILE A 24 50.71 68.20 -92.34
C ILE A 24 52.08 68.49 -91.71
N THR A 25 52.51 67.64 -90.78
CA THR A 25 53.84 67.68 -90.17
C THR A 25 54.69 66.53 -90.70
N ASP A 26 56.00 66.75 -90.77
CA ASP A 26 56.95 65.70 -91.18
C ASP A 26 56.89 64.50 -90.23
N GLU A 27 56.63 64.76 -88.95
CA GLU A 27 56.34 63.70 -87.98
C GLU A 27 55.08 62.91 -88.35
N GLY A 28 53.99 63.59 -88.71
CA GLY A 28 52.71 62.95 -89.04
C GLY A 28 52.79 62.12 -90.32
N LEU A 29 53.55 62.58 -91.32
CA LEU A 29 53.83 61.83 -92.55
C LEU A 29 54.74 60.64 -92.28
N THR A 30 55.82 60.85 -91.54
CA THR A 30 56.77 59.79 -91.16
C THR A 30 56.06 58.72 -90.34
N LEU A 31 55.14 59.13 -89.45
CA LEU A 31 54.29 58.22 -88.70
C LEU A 31 53.37 57.42 -89.64
N PHE A 32 52.69 58.07 -90.58
CA PHE A 32 51.81 57.38 -91.52
C PHE A 32 52.56 56.36 -92.40
N GLU A 33 53.75 56.71 -92.87
CA GLU A 33 54.59 55.81 -93.67
C GLU A 33 55.08 54.62 -92.86
N ALA A 34 55.56 54.87 -91.65
CA ALA A 34 55.95 53.82 -90.71
C ALA A 34 54.80 52.87 -90.38
N VAL A 35 53.57 53.39 -90.27
CA VAL A 35 52.36 52.61 -90.02
C VAL A 35 52.04 51.67 -91.18
N GLY A 36 52.29 52.08 -92.43
CA GLY A 36 52.00 51.29 -93.61
C GLY A 36 52.81 49.98 -93.69
N ALA A 37 53.97 49.93 -93.03
CA ALA A 37 54.81 48.75 -92.98
C ALA A 37 54.28 47.65 -92.05
N ILE A 38 53.25 47.94 -91.26
CA ILE A 38 52.72 47.03 -90.24
C ILE A 38 51.52 46.28 -90.80
N HIS A 39 51.70 44.99 -91.08
CA HIS A 39 50.63 44.10 -91.53
C HIS A 39 49.77 43.66 -90.36
N ASN A 40 48.47 43.95 -90.42
CA ASN A 40 47.58 43.83 -89.27
C ASN A 40 46.47 42.79 -89.50
N PRO A 41 46.43 41.68 -88.74
CA PRO A 41 45.37 40.68 -88.83
C PRO A 41 44.06 41.17 -88.20
N HIS A 42 42.93 40.70 -88.76
CA HIS A 42 41.57 41.24 -88.61
C HIS A 42 40.96 41.39 -87.20
N SER A 43 41.67 41.09 -86.12
CA SER A 43 41.14 41.17 -84.75
C SER A 43 41.66 42.33 -83.90
N GLU A 44 42.70 43.07 -84.30
CA GLU A 44 43.26 44.17 -83.49
C GLU A 44 43.46 45.44 -84.31
N ASP A 45 42.60 46.45 -84.15
CA ASP A 45 42.68 47.70 -84.94
C ASP A 45 43.75 48.67 -84.41
N ILE A 46 45.03 48.33 -84.62
CA ILE A 46 46.17 49.14 -84.18
C ILE A 46 46.15 50.57 -84.71
N TYR A 47 45.54 50.79 -85.88
CA TYR A 47 45.48 52.10 -86.53
C TYR A 47 44.65 53.09 -85.72
N THR A 48 43.59 52.61 -85.07
CA THR A 48 42.80 53.42 -84.14
C THR A 48 43.59 53.74 -82.88
N SER A 49 44.40 52.80 -82.38
CA SER A 49 45.23 53.00 -81.19
C SER A 49 46.41 53.96 -81.42
N ILE A 50 47.08 53.88 -82.57
CA ILE A 50 48.14 54.82 -82.96
C ILE A 50 47.57 56.23 -83.11
N ARG A 51 46.40 56.34 -83.76
CA ARG A 51 45.67 57.59 -83.88
C ARG A 51 45.38 58.19 -82.51
N ASP A 52 44.78 57.41 -81.64
CA ASP A 52 44.32 57.85 -80.33
C ASP A 52 45.50 58.33 -79.46
N VAL A 53 46.60 57.57 -79.43
CA VAL A 53 47.81 57.94 -78.69
C VAL A 53 48.49 59.20 -79.26
N TYR A 54 48.60 59.32 -80.59
CA TYR A 54 49.28 60.46 -81.18
C TYR A 54 48.45 61.75 -81.13
N THR A 55 47.12 61.65 -81.25
CA THR A 55 46.22 62.80 -81.15
C THR A 55 46.13 63.34 -79.73
N HIS A 56 46.20 62.48 -78.71
CA HIS A 56 46.16 62.86 -77.30
C HIS A 56 47.54 62.96 -76.64
N ARG A 57 48.64 63.03 -77.41
CA ARG A 57 50.04 62.99 -76.93
C ARG A 57 50.40 63.91 -75.76
N ASP A 58 49.72 65.05 -75.62
CA ASP A 58 49.95 66.03 -74.54
C ASP A 58 49.12 65.76 -73.26
N CYS A 59 48.08 64.93 -73.37
CA CYS A 59 47.12 64.63 -72.30
C CYS A 59 46.92 63.13 -72.03
N LEU A 60 47.86 62.28 -72.47
CA LEU A 60 47.82 60.84 -72.17
C LEU A 60 47.72 60.55 -70.66
N ASP A 61 46.72 59.76 -70.33
CA ASP A 61 46.33 59.34 -68.99
C ASP A 61 45.77 57.90 -69.01
N GLY A 62 45.03 57.51 -67.97
CA GLY A 62 44.50 56.16 -67.84
C GLY A 62 43.48 55.75 -68.90
N GLU A 63 42.77 56.68 -69.54
CA GLU A 63 41.77 56.35 -70.58
C GLU A 63 42.41 55.75 -71.84
N HIS A 64 43.70 55.99 -72.02
CA HIS A 64 44.48 55.60 -73.19
C HIS A 64 45.23 54.27 -72.99
N ILE A 65 45.00 53.57 -71.87
CA ILE A 65 45.76 52.35 -71.51
C ILE A 65 45.65 51.26 -72.58
N ALA A 66 44.46 51.02 -73.15
CA ALA A 66 44.24 50.00 -74.18
C ALA A 66 45.00 50.32 -75.47
N SER A 67 44.99 51.59 -75.89
CA SER A 67 45.69 52.04 -77.09
C SER A 67 47.21 52.06 -76.91
N LEU A 68 47.69 52.44 -75.72
CA LEU A 68 49.09 52.32 -75.35
C LEU A 68 49.54 50.86 -75.27
N HIS A 69 48.74 49.98 -74.68
CA HIS A 69 49.04 48.55 -74.55
C HIS A 69 49.21 47.88 -75.92
N GLN A 70 48.27 48.10 -76.85
CA GLN A 70 48.38 47.61 -78.23
C GLN A 70 49.60 48.19 -78.96
N LEU A 71 49.92 49.47 -78.70
CA LEU A 71 51.08 50.12 -79.28
C LEU A 71 52.40 49.48 -78.80
N ILE A 72 52.52 49.19 -77.50
CA ILE A 72 53.70 48.53 -76.92
C ILE A 72 53.89 47.13 -77.51
N HIS A 73 52.83 46.32 -77.60
CA HIS A 73 52.91 45.01 -78.26
C HIS A 73 53.32 45.10 -79.73
N THR A 74 52.93 46.18 -80.41
CA THR A 74 53.30 46.40 -81.80
C THR A 74 54.76 46.82 -81.92
N PHE A 75 55.27 47.66 -81.02
CA PHE A 75 56.67 48.06 -80.98
C PHE A 75 57.65 46.90 -80.85
N ASP A 76 57.28 45.84 -80.14
CA ASP A 76 58.13 44.65 -80.02
C ASP A 76 58.10 43.72 -81.26
N LYS A 77 57.32 44.07 -82.31
CA LYS A 77 57.32 43.36 -83.61
C LYS A 77 58.46 43.87 -84.50
N PRO A 78 59.18 42.99 -85.23
CA PRO A 78 60.29 43.41 -86.09
C PRO A 78 59.90 44.41 -87.20
N SER A 79 58.65 44.35 -87.66
CA SER A 79 58.10 45.20 -88.71
C SER A 79 57.72 46.61 -88.25
N ALA A 80 57.82 46.92 -86.95
CA ALA A 80 57.37 48.20 -86.38
C ALA A 80 58.53 49.14 -85.99
N ASN A 81 59.76 48.89 -86.45
CA ASN A 81 60.94 49.67 -86.06
C ASN A 81 60.87 51.15 -86.50
N ASP A 82 60.28 51.39 -87.67
CA ASP A 82 60.06 52.75 -88.17
C ASP A 82 58.97 53.45 -87.35
N LEU A 83 57.94 52.71 -86.92
CA LEU A 83 56.87 53.23 -86.06
C LEU A 83 57.41 53.57 -84.66
N LEU A 84 58.29 52.72 -84.16
CA LEU A 84 58.99 52.91 -82.90
C LEU A 84 59.80 54.21 -82.92
N THR A 85 60.58 54.43 -83.98
CA THR A 85 61.39 55.66 -84.12
C THR A 85 60.51 56.90 -84.22
N ALA A 86 59.37 56.80 -84.91
CA ALA A 86 58.43 57.91 -85.06
C ALA A 86 57.67 58.26 -83.78
N MET A 87 57.43 57.30 -82.88
CA MET A 87 56.61 57.50 -81.67
C MET A 87 57.40 57.59 -80.37
N ILE A 88 58.66 57.14 -80.31
CA ILE A 88 59.50 57.28 -79.11
C ILE A 88 59.89 58.76 -78.91
N HIS A 89 59.15 59.43 -78.04
CA HIS A 89 59.42 60.80 -77.62
C HIS A 89 59.24 60.95 -76.10
N PRO A 90 59.89 61.91 -75.41
CA PRO A 90 59.69 62.16 -73.98
C PRO A 90 58.22 62.32 -73.55
N TRP A 91 57.34 62.77 -74.45
CA TRP A 91 55.90 62.86 -74.18
C TRP A 91 55.28 61.46 -73.99
N LEU A 92 55.73 60.45 -74.75
CA LEU A 92 55.24 59.08 -74.63
C LEU A 92 55.71 58.43 -73.32
N SER A 93 56.96 58.63 -72.91
CA SER A 93 57.46 58.16 -71.61
C SER A 93 56.70 58.82 -70.44
N ARG A 94 56.42 60.12 -70.55
CA ARG A 94 55.58 60.86 -69.59
C ARG A 94 54.13 60.38 -69.62
N GLY A 95 53.59 60.08 -70.79
CA GLY A 95 52.25 59.56 -71.01
C GLY A 95 52.08 58.18 -70.40
N ILE A 96 52.99 57.24 -70.65
CA ILE A 96 53.03 55.92 -70.01
C ILE A 96 53.12 56.06 -68.48
N LYS A 97 53.96 56.96 -67.97
CA LYS A 97 54.02 57.26 -66.54
C LYS A 97 52.68 57.80 -66.03
N LYS A 98 52.09 58.81 -66.68
CA LYS A 98 50.80 59.37 -66.26
C LYS A 98 49.68 58.32 -66.32
N CYS A 99 49.64 57.51 -67.37
CA CYS A 99 48.72 56.39 -67.52
C CYS A 99 48.85 55.39 -66.35
N ILE A 100 50.07 54.92 -66.05
CA ILE A 100 50.29 53.99 -64.91
C ILE A 100 49.81 54.62 -63.60
N TRP A 101 50.11 55.89 -63.33
CA TRP A 101 49.70 56.54 -62.08
C TRP A 101 48.20 56.81 -62.03
N SER A 102 47.60 57.29 -63.12
CA SER A 102 46.16 57.51 -63.23
C SER A 102 45.38 56.21 -63.06
N CYS A 103 45.85 55.11 -63.65
CA CYS A 103 45.25 53.79 -63.43
C CYS A 103 45.47 53.28 -62.01
N ARG A 104 46.62 53.57 -61.37
CA ARG A 104 46.84 53.24 -59.94
C ARG A 104 45.89 54.02 -59.05
N ASP A 105 45.69 55.31 -59.30
CA ASP A 105 44.76 56.15 -58.57
C ASP A 105 43.31 55.68 -58.79
N ALA A 106 42.95 55.29 -60.01
CA ALA A 106 41.64 54.71 -60.32
C ALA A 106 41.40 53.38 -59.59
N VAL A 107 42.39 52.47 -59.59
CA VAL A 107 42.31 51.20 -58.85
C VAL A 107 42.22 51.45 -57.35
N LYS A 108 43.02 52.39 -56.82
CA LYS A 108 42.98 52.78 -55.41
C LYS A 108 41.62 53.35 -55.01
N GLU A 109 41.06 54.23 -55.84
CA GLU A 109 39.72 54.79 -55.65
C GLU A 109 38.65 53.70 -55.68
N HIS A 110 38.77 52.69 -56.55
CA HIS A 110 37.86 51.55 -56.55
C HIS A 110 37.98 50.71 -55.26
N ILE A 111 39.20 50.48 -54.76
CA ILE A 111 39.41 49.79 -53.48
C ILE A 111 38.79 50.60 -52.32
N GLU A 112 39.07 51.90 -52.23
CA GLU A 112 38.57 52.78 -51.17
C GLU A 112 37.04 52.93 -51.20
N LYS A 113 36.45 52.94 -52.40
CA LYS A 113 34.99 52.97 -52.60
C LYS A 113 34.32 51.59 -52.53
N GLY A 114 35.09 50.51 -52.33
CA GLY A 114 34.59 49.15 -52.26
C GLY A 114 34.01 48.60 -53.58
N LEU A 115 34.40 49.18 -54.72
CA LEU A 115 34.02 48.76 -56.07
C LEU A 115 34.89 47.57 -56.55
N ASP A 116 34.46 46.89 -57.62
CA ASP A 116 35.26 45.82 -58.23
C ASP A 116 36.51 46.41 -58.92
N TRP A 117 37.63 46.33 -58.23
CA TRP A 117 38.90 46.88 -58.65
C TRP A 117 39.76 45.87 -59.42
N MET A 118 39.41 44.58 -59.39
CA MET A 118 40.22 43.50 -59.97
C MET A 118 40.34 43.61 -61.51
N PRO A 119 39.28 43.89 -62.29
CA PRO A 119 39.41 44.07 -63.74
C PRO A 119 40.38 45.20 -64.12
N LEU A 120 40.28 46.35 -63.44
CA LEU A 120 41.17 47.50 -63.64
C LEU A 120 42.61 47.19 -63.20
N ALA A 121 42.77 46.46 -62.09
CA ALA A 121 44.07 46.02 -61.61
C ALA A 121 44.72 44.98 -62.53
N LEU A 122 43.95 44.13 -63.20
CA LEU A 122 44.46 43.19 -64.21
C LEU A 122 44.87 43.91 -65.48
N GLU A 123 44.06 44.87 -65.96
CA GLU A 123 44.41 45.69 -67.12
C GLU A 123 45.69 46.49 -66.86
N LEU A 124 45.78 47.13 -65.70
CA LEU A 124 47.00 47.79 -65.23
C LEU A 124 48.16 46.80 -65.05
N HIS A 125 47.92 45.62 -64.50
CA HIS A 125 48.96 44.61 -64.29
C HIS A 125 49.53 44.14 -65.62
N THR A 126 48.69 43.74 -66.57
CA THR A 126 49.10 43.34 -67.93
C THR A 126 49.89 44.46 -68.58
N PHE A 127 49.36 45.70 -68.60
CA PHE A 127 50.08 46.83 -69.15
C PHE A 127 51.44 47.07 -68.47
N CYS A 128 51.51 47.01 -67.13
CA CYS A 128 52.77 47.14 -66.39
C CYS A 128 53.76 46.00 -66.69
N ILE A 129 53.28 44.77 -66.86
CA ILE A 129 54.10 43.62 -67.28
C ILE A 129 54.62 43.85 -68.70
N ASP A 130 53.78 44.25 -69.65
CA ASP A 130 54.21 44.47 -71.04
C ASP A 130 55.18 45.66 -71.15
N VAL A 131 54.95 46.74 -70.38
CA VAL A 131 55.91 47.84 -70.25
C VAL A 131 57.23 47.35 -69.65
N ARG A 132 57.20 46.38 -68.71
CA ARG A 132 58.39 45.84 -68.05
C ARG A 132 59.18 44.87 -68.93
N GLU A 133 58.49 43.99 -69.64
CA GLU A 133 59.08 42.96 -70.50
C GLU A 133 59.44 43.51 -71.90
N SER A 134 58.85 44.64 -72.32
CA SER A 134 59.17 45.29 -73.60
C SER A 134 60.63 45.71 -73.66
N ARG A 135 61.30 45.26 -74.72
CA ARG A 135 62.73 45.53 -74.94
C ARG A 135 63.00 46.99 -75.27
N HIS A 136 62.01 47.67 -75.83
CA HIS A 136 62.15 49.03 -76.34
C HIS A 136 61.54 50.08 -75.40
N VAL A 137 60.46 49.74 -74.69
CA VAL A 137 59.74 50.70 -73.83
C VAL A 137 60.29 50.70 -72.40
N PHE A 138 60.66 49.54 -71.83
CA PHE A 138 61.19 49.47 -70.47
C PHE A 138 62.47 50.31 -70.27
N PRO A 139 63.47 50.31 -71.19
CA PRO A 139 64.65 51.16 -71.04
C PRO A 139 64.34 52.65 -71.15
N PHE A 140 63.24 53.02 -71.79
CA PHE A 140 62.85 54.40 -72.08
C PHE A 140 61.97 55.07 -71.00
N VAL A 141 61.33 54.29 -70.13
CA VAL A 141 60.54 54.83 -69.01
C VAL A 141 61.42 55.39 -67.87
N SER A 142 60.85 56.30 -67.07
CA SER A 142 61.55 56.99 -65.99
C SER A 142 62.11 56.04 -64.91
N VAL A 143 63.15 56.46 -64.17
CA VAL A 143 63.77 55.66 -63.08
C VAL A 143 62.76 55.25 -62.01
N VAL A 144 61.83 56.15 -61.67
CA VAL A 144 60.76 55.88 -60.70
C VAL A 144 59.81 54.80 -61.24
N THR A 145 59.46 54.87 -62.52
CA THR A 145 58.66 53.84 -63.19
C THR A 145 59.40 52.49 -63.21
N LYS A 146 60.70 52.47 -63.50
CA LYS A 146 61.51 51.24 -63.47
C LYS A 146 61.56 50.60 -62.08
N ALA A 147 61.73 51.39 -61.02
CA ALA A 147 61.76 50.88 -59.65
C ALA A 147 60.41 50.26 -59.23
N LEU A 148 59.31 50.90 -59.61
CA LEU A 148 57.96 50.38 -59.43
C LEU A 148 57.78 49.05 -60.19
N LEU A 149 58.10 49.04 -61.49
CA LEU A 149 57.92 47.85 -62.34
C LEU A 149 58.81 46.67 -61.93
N ARG A 150 60.02 46.91 -61.41
CA ARG A 150 60.90 45.85 -60.86
C ARG A 150 60.37 45.20 -59.59
N SER A 151 59.65 45.97 -58.78
CA SER A 151 59.02 45.49 -57.54
C SER A 151 57.57 45.05 -57.75
N TRP A 152 57.06 45.19 -58.98
CA TRP A 152 55.72 44.78 -59.37
C TRP A 152 55.52 43.27 -59.19
N LEU A 153 54.30 42.89 -58.86
CA LEU A 153 53.92 41.48 -58.72
C LEU A 153 54.24 40.71 -60.01
N SER A 154 54.67 39.45 -59.88
CA SER A 154 54.76 38.58 -61.05
C SER A 154 53.36 38.19 -61.54
N THR A 155 53.25 37.75 -62.80
CA THR A 155 51.98 37.23 -63.33
C THR A 155 51.48 36.05 -62.51
N GLU A 156 52.38 35.15 -62.08
CA GLU A 156 52.05 34.04 -61.18
C GLU A 156 51.47 34.53 -59.84
N GLN A 157 52.06 35.57 -59.24
CA GLN A 157 51.56 36.16 -58.00
C GLN A 157 50.22 36.88 -58.20
N MET A 158 50.05 37.61 -59.29
CA MET A 158 48.81 38.30 -59.60
C MET A 158 47.68 37.31 -59.89
N ASP A 159 47.97 36.22 -60.61
CA ASP A 159 47.02 35.14 -60.87
C ASP A 159 46.63 34.43 -59.58
N MET A 160 47.58 34.15 -58.68
CA MET A 160 47.29 33.60 -57.35
C MET A 160 46.45 34.56 -56.52
N ILE A 161 46.75 35.86 -56.53
CA ILE A 161 45.99 36.89 -55.80
C ILE A 161 44.56 36.98 -56.35
N ARG A 162 44.40 36.98 -57.68
CA ARG A 162 43.09 36.92 -58.34
C ARG A 162 42.35 35.65 -57.93
N GLU A 163 42.99 34.49 -57.98
CA GLU A 163 42.36 33.22 -57.60
C GLU A 163 41.95 33.22 -56.12
N ILE A 164 42.81 33.70 -55.22
CA ILE A 164 42.51 33.82 -53.79
C ILE A 164 41.32 34.78 -53.58
N LEU A 165 41.30 35.93 -54.27
CA LEU A 165 40.20 36.89 -54.20
C LEU A 165 38.90 36.29 -54.74
N GLU A 166 38.92 35.67 -55.90
CA GLU A 166 37.75 35.01 -56.49
C GLU A 166 37.21 33.90 -55.58
N VAL A 167 38.09 33.07 -55.00
CA VAL A 167 37.69 32.00 -54.07
C VAL A 167 37.13 32.59 -52.78
N SER A 168 37.73 33.66 -52.26
CA SER A 168 37.25 34.35 -51.04
C SER A 168 35.88 35.01 -51.26
N GLN A 169 35.66 35.62 -52.42
CA GLN A 169 34.38 36.24 -52.81
C GLN A 169 33.30 35.19 -53.10
N LYS A 170 33.64 34.08 -53.78
CA LYS A 170 32.72 32.93 -54.02
C LYS A 170 32.30 32.25 -52.71
N GLN A 171 33.14 32.26 -51.68
CA GLN A 171 32.77 31.79 -50.35
C GLN A 171 31.87 32.78 -49.61
N ALA A 172 32.13 34.10 -49.70
CA ALA A 172 31.26 35.13 -49.13
C ALA A 172 29.83 35.09 -49.74
N SER A 173 29.71 34.83 -51.04
CA SER A 173 28.41 34.76 -51.73
C SER A 173 27.58 33.52 -51.35
N LYS A 174 28.19 32.37 -51.04
CA LYS A 174 27.47 31.14 -50.65
C LYS A 174 26.79 31.22 -49.28
N ASN A 175 27.31 32.02 -48.35
CA ASN A 175 26.74 32.17 -47.01
C ASN A 175 25.53 33.14 -46.99
N SER A 176 25.39 34.00 -48.01
CA SER A 176 24.27 34.97 -48.12
C SER A 176 22.92 34.32 -48.45
N THR A 177 22.91 33.23 -49.23
CA THR A 177 21.69 32.52 -49.66
C THR A 177 21.02 31.68 -48.56
N VAL A 178 21.76 31.32 -47.50
CA VAL A 178 21.25 30.51 -46.38
C VAL A 178 20.51 31.38 -45.36
N SER A 179 20.97 32.62 -45.13
CA SER A 179 20.37 33.54 -44.15
C SER A 179 19.03 34.15 -44.59
N LEU A 180 18.75 34.19 -45.89
CA LEU A 180 17.53 34.80 -46.45
C LEU A 180 16.30 33.87 -46.48
N LYS A 181 16.44 32.57 -46.14
CA LYS A 181 15.32 31.61 -46.15
C LYS A 181 14.53 31.51 -44.84
N THR A 182 14.98 32.11 -43.75
CA THR A 182 14.42 31.90 -42.40
C THR A 182 13.70 33.10 -41.77
N GLY A 183 13.43 34.19 -42.48
CA GLY A 183 12.69 35.29 -41.87
C GLY A 183 12.16 36.34 -42.83
N ALA A 184 10.98 36.10 -43.40
CA ALA A 184 10.23 37.11 -44.15
C ALA A 184 8.82 37.27 -43.56
N ILE A 185 8.66 38.18 -42.59
CA ILE A 185 7.41 38.95 -42.41
C ILE A 185 7.81 40.41 -42.17
N ALA A 186 7.39 41.25 -43.09
CA ALA A 186 7.84 42.63 -43.29
C ALA A 186 7.08 43.64 -42.40
N ALA A 187 7.82 44.61 -41.84
CA ALA A 187 7.28 45.91 -41.41
C ALA A 187 7.81 47.01 -42.35
N LYS A 188 6.89 47.85 -42.87
CA LYS A 188 7.17 48.94 -43.83
C LYS A 188 8.10 50.03 -43.25
N PRO A 189 9.08 50.57 -44.01
CA PRO A 189 9.94 51.65 -43.54
C PRO A 189 9.46 53.04 -43.97
N LYS A 190 9.77 54.06 -43.17
CA LYS A 190 9.67 55.49 -43.51
C LYS A 190 11.07 56.06 -43.80
N THR A 191 11.14 56.86 -44.87
CA THR A 191 12.25 57.73 -45.34
C THR A 191 13.40 57.08 -46.13
N SER A 192 13.91 57.83 -47.13
CA SER A 192 14.77 57.37 -48.25
C SER A 192 16.28 57.37 -47.95
N ASP A 193 16.75 58.10 -46.94
CA ASP A 193 18.19 58.36 -46.76
C ASP A 193 18.86 57.38 -45.79
N SER A 194 18.10 56.72 -44.91
CA SER A 194 18.58 55.63 -44.05
C SER A 194 18.85 54.32 -44.82
N LYS A 195 18.39 54.22 -46.07
CA LYS A 195 18.65 53.06 -46.92
C LYS A 195 20.12 52.98 -47.36
N VAL A 196 20.80 54.10 -47.65
CA VAL A 196 22.17 54.03 -48.21
C VAL A 196 23.20 53.63 -47.16
N ASN A 197 23.16 54.21 -45.96
CA ASN A 197 24.10 53.87 -44.89
C ASN A 197 23.86 52.48 -44.27
N ALA A 198 22.60 52.05 -44.14
CA ALA A 198 22.30 50.69 -43.67
C ALA A 198 22.76 49.65 -44.71
N THR A 199 22.58 49.93 -46.01
CA THR A 199 23.03 49.04 -47.09
C THR A 199 24.56 49.01 -47.20
N GLN A 200 25.26 50.13 -46.98
CA GLN A 200 26.73 50.17 -46.92
C GLN A 200 27.31 49.45 -45.68
N GLN A 201 26.70 49.58 -44.50
CA GLN A 201 27.12 48.84 -43.30
C GLN A 201 26.81 47.34 -43.40
N LEU A 202 25.68 46.96 -44.00
CA LEU A 202 25.37 45.57 -44.34
C LEU A 202 26.32 45.01 -45.41
N GLN A 203 26.72 45.80 -46.42
CA GLN A 203 27.67 45.38 -47.45
C GLN A 203 29.11 45.25 -46.93
N GLN A 204 29.56 46.12 -46.02
CA GLN A 204 30.87 46.01 -45.36
C GLN A 204 30.95 44.79 -44.42
N SER A 205 29.84 44.39 -43.80
CA SER A 205 29.73 43.17 -42.99
C SER A 205 29.81 41.87 -43.80
N MET A 206 29.66 41.92 -45.13
CA MET A 206 29.65 40.72 -45.99
C MET A 206 30.98 40.44 -46.70
N ARG A 207 31.99 41.33 -46.60
CA ARG A 207 33.30 41.12 -47.23
C ARG A 207 34.15 40.13 -46.44
N HIS A 208 34.84 39.25 -47.17
CA HIS A 208 35.78 38.33 -46.54
C HIS A 208 36.96 39.13 -45.93
N PRO A 209 37.44 38.82 -44.71
CA PRO A 209 38.59 39.53 -44.13
C PRO A 209 39.87 39.46 -44.98
N LEU A 210 39.99 38.42 -45.81
CA LEU A 210 41.04 38.36 -46.84
C LEU A 210 40.94 39.42 -47.91
N GLU A 211 39.74 39.89 -48.28
CA GLU A 211 39.62 40.96 -49.27
C GLU A 211 40.35 42.20 -48.76
N LYS A 212 40.14 42.55 -47.48
CA LYS A 212 40.85 43.66 -46.84
C LYS A 212 42.36 43.43 -46.76
N ILE A 213 42.78 42.21 -46.39
CA ILE A 213 44.21 41.84 -46.31
C ILE A 213 44.88 41.93 -47.69
N ILE A 214 44.19 41.49 -48.74
CA ILE A 214 44.68 41.51 -50.12
C ILE A 214 44.65 42.93 -50.69
N GLU A 215 43.63 43.71 -50.39
CA GLU A 215 43.55 45.14 -50.70
C GLU A 215 44.70 45.90 -50.03
N GLU A 216 44.96 45.68 -48.74
CA GLU A 216 46.09 46.28 -48.00
C GLU A 216 47.44 45.90 -48.62
N PHE A 217 47.63 44.65 -49.02
CA PHE A 217 48.84 44.19 -49.69
C PHE A 217 48.99 44.72 -51.11
N TYR A 218 47.91 44.72 -51.90
CA TYR A 218 47.93 45.24 -53.26
C TYR A 218 48.16 46.75 -53.25
N ILE A 219 47.54 47.48 -52.31
CA ILE A 219 47.84 48.89 -52.06
C ILE A 219 49.32 49.03 -51.75
N SER A 220 49.83 48.34 -50.73
CA SER A 220 51.23 48.47 -50.28
C SER A 220 52.27 48.05 -51.32
N ARG A 221 51.93 47.15 -52.25
CA ARG A 221 52.86 46.58 -53.22
C ARG A 221 52.78 47.22 -54.60
N CYS A 222 51.57 47.57 -55.04
CA CYS A 222 51.31 48.07 -56.40
C CYS A 222 50.87 49.53 -56.44
N LEU A 223 50.16 50.06 -55.43
CA LEU A 223 49.53 51.40 -55.50
C LEU A 223 50.28 52.48 -54.71
N ASP A 224 50.77 52.16 -53.51
CA ASP A 224 51.54 53.03 -52.63
C ASP A 224 52.70 52.26 -52.00
N SER A 225 53.91 52.83 -51.95
CA SER A 225 55.08 52.19 -51.32
C SER A 225 55.04 52.30 -49.77
N GLY A 226 53.94 51.85 -49.15
CA GLY A 226 53.71 51.87 -47.71
C GLY A 226 54.38 50.71 -46.97
N LYS A 227 54.45 50.79 -45.63
CA LYS A 227 54.79 49.64 -44.78
C LYS A 227 53.53 48.82 -44.54
N ILE A 228 53.53 47.57 -44.99
CA ILE A 228 52.51 46.59 -44.64
C ILE A 228 52.71 46.08 -43.22
N ALA A 229 51.61 45.79 -42.51
CA ALA A 229 51.69 45.16 -41.20
C ALA A 229 52.37 43.78 -41.32
N PRO A 230 53.31 43.42 -40.42
CA PRO A 230 53.99 42.12 -40.46
C PRO A 230 53.00 40.95 -40.49
N GLU A 231 51.86 41.08 -39.83
CA GLU A 231 50.82 40.07 -39.76
C GLU A 231 50.08 39.90 -41.10
N THR A 232 49.84 41.00 -41.82
CA THR A 232 49.21 41.01 -43.16
C THR A 232 50.18 40.43 -44.19
N GLN A 233 51.46 40.79 -44.10
CA GLN A 233 52.53 40.24 -44.94
C GLN A 233 52.69 38.74 -44.71
N ASP A 234 52.81 38.30 -43.46
CA ASP A 234 52.92 36.89 -43.10
C ASP A 234 51.70 36.09 -43.60
N THR A 235 50.49 36.65 -43.47
CA THR A 235 49.26 36.00 -43.94
C THR A 235 49.32 35.76 -45.45
N ILE A 236 49.66 36.78 -46.23
CA ILE A 236 49.68 36.69 -47.69
C ILE A 236 50.83 35.86 -48.21
N GLU A 237 52.03 36.00 -47.66
CA GLU A 237 53.16 35.14 -48.05
C GLU A 237 52.86 33.67 -47.77
N THR A 238 52.20 33.38 -46.64
CA THR A 238 51.76 32.02 -46.30
C THR A 238 50.67 31.52 -47.26
N LEU A 239 49.69 32.36 -47.64
CA LEU A 239 48.67 32.01 -48.62
C LEU A 239 49.24 31.79 -50.02
N LEU A 240 50.15 32.66 -50.48
CA LEU A 240 50.86 32.49 -51.74
C LEU A 240 51.72 31.22 -51.72
N HIS A 241 52.33 30.88 -50.59
CA HIS A 241 53.04 29.61 -50.42
C HIS A 241 52.10 28.40 -50.51
N ILE A 242 50.92 28.47 -49.89
CA ILE A 242 49.89 27.43 -49.99
C ILE A 242 49.42 27.30 -51.45
N TRP A 243 49.13 28.39 -52.13
CA TRP A 243 48.71 28.36 -53.53
C TRP A 243 49.79 27.75 -54.41
N LYS A 244 51.04 28.19 -54.26
CA LYS A 244 52.18 27.66 -55.02
C LYS A 244 52.44 26.18 -54.75
N SER A 245 52.36 25.73 -53.49
CA SER A 245 52.58 24.33 -53.11
C SER A 245 51.44 23.37 -53.47
N THR A 246 50.29 23.90 -53.92
CA THR A 246 49.09 23.12 -54.26
C THR A 246 48.80 23.05 -55.76
N VAL A 247 49.68 23.60 -56.61
CA VAL A 247 49.65 23.43 -58.08
C VAL A 247 50.46 22.18 -58.47
N GLY A 248 49.90 20.99 -58.26
CA GLY A 248 50.44 19.70 -58.72
C GLY A 248 49.58 19.06 -59.83
N ASN A 249 49.73 17.75 -60.08
CA ASN A 249 48.89 16.99 -61.05
C ASN A 249 47.38 17.08 -60.76
N THR A 250 47.01 17.28 -59.48
CA THR A 250 45.65 17.63 -59.05
C THR A 250 45.75 18.80 -58.08
N ILE A 251 44.99 19.87 -58.32
CA ILE A 251 44.92 21.02 -57.41
C ILE A 251 44.35 20.54 -56.07
N ASP A 252 45.10 20.74 -54.98
CA ASP A 252 44.62 20.44 -53.61
C ASP A 252 43.62 21.52 -53.17
N SER A 253 42.42 21.43 -53.75
CA SER A 253 41.32 22.37 -53.54
C SER A 253 40.83 22.37 -52.08
N ASP A 254 40.99 21.25 -51.37
CA ASP A 254 40.61 21.13 -49.96
C ASP A 254 41.56 21.95 -49.08
N ARG A 255 42.87 21.90 -49.35
CA ARG A 255 43.88 22.70 -48.63
C ARG A 255 43.75 24.19 -48.89
N ARG A 256 43.49 24.57 -50.15
CA ARG A 256 43.18 25.97 -50.51
C ARG A 256 41.94 26.46 -49.79
N SER A 257 40.86 25.68 -49.81
CA SER A 257 39.60 26.03 -49.14
C SER A 257 39.77 26.16 -47.62
N LEU A 258 40.58 25.29 -47.00
CA LEU A 258 40.84 25.32 -45.56
C LEU A 258 41.66 26.57 -45.18
N ALA A 259 42.63 26.96 -46.01
CA ALA A 259 43.41 28.18 -45.79
C ALA A 259 42.52 29.44 -45.83
N ILE A 260 41.54 29.49 -46.74
CA ILE A 260 40.55 30.58 -46.79
C ILE A 260 39.71 30.58 -45.51
N LEU A 261 39.21 29.44 -45.05
CA LEU A 261 38.40 29.38 -43.82
C LEU A 261 39.20 29.78 -42.57
N VAL A 262 40.43 29.29 -42.42
CA VAL A 262 41.30 29.66 -41.29
C VAL A 262 41.60 31.16 -41.29
N SER A 263 41.71 31.78 -42.47
CA SER A 263 41.94 33.21 -42.54
C SER A 263 40.76 34.07 -42.03
N LYS A 264 39.55 33.49 -41.88
CA LYS A 264 38.38 34.14 -41.27
C LYS A 264 38.43 34.19 -39.73
N LEU A 265 39.43 33.57 -39.10
CA LEU A 265 39.58 33.55 -37.64
C LEU A 265 40.00 34.93 -37.10
N ILE A 266 39.06 35.89 -37.11
CA ILE A 266 39.28 37.27 -36.65
C ILE A 266 39.35 37.31 -35.11
N ASP A 267 38.46 36.57 -34.43
CA ASP A 267 38.31 36.62 -32.97
C ASP A 267 39.37 35.82 -32.19
N ALA A 268 40.09 34.93 -32.85
CA ALA A 268 41.09 34.06 -32.24
C ALA A 268 42.49 34.72 -32.15
N GLY A 269 42.64 35.94 -32.69
CA GLY A 269 43.88 36.70 -32.73
C GLY A 269 44.72 36.46 -34.00
N ALA A 270 45.42 37.50 -34.45
CA ALA A 270 46.25 37.45 -35.67
C ALA A 270 47.37 36.41 -35.57
N THR A 271 47.93 36.20 -34.38
CA THR A 271 48.99 35.21 -34.11
C THR A 271 48.49 33.78 -34.34
N LEU A 272 47.33 33.42 -33.78
CA LEU A 272 46.77 32.07 -33.91
C LEU A 272 46.40 31.76 -35.36
N ARG A 273 45.78 32.71 -36.06
CA ARG A 273 45.49 32.60 -37.49
C ARG A 273 46.76 32.29 -38.29
N ASN A 274 47.84 33.04 -38.03
CA ASN A 274 49.10 32.87 -38.75
C ASN A 274 49.77 31.54 -38.42
N GLU A 275 49.72 31.06 -37.17
CA GLU A 275 50.24 29.73 -36.81
C GLU A 275 49.44 28.60 -37.47
N CYS A 276 48.10 28.69 -37.54
CA CYS A 276 47.28 27.72 -38.24
C CYS A 276 47.55 27.73 -39.76
N LEU A 277 47.70 28.91 -40.37
CA LEU A 277 48.05 29.04 -41.79
C LEU A 277 49.45 28.49 -42.08
N LYS A 278 50.43 28.74 -41.19
CA LYS A 278 51.79 28.20 -41.32
C LYS A 278 51.77 26.67 -41.27
N GLU A 279 50.98 26.06 -40.38
CA GLU A 279 50.81 24.60 -40.37
C GLU A 279 50.20 24.08 -41.67
N ILE A 280 49.16 24.74 -42.21
CA ILE A 280 48.56 24.37 -43.51
C ILE A 280 49.56 24.50 -44.67
N ALA A 281 50.42 25.51 -44.62
CA ALA A 281 51.45 25.80 -45.61
C ALA A 281 52.61 24.80 -45.56
N THR A 282 53.04 24.43 -44.36
CA THR A 282 54.07 23.40 -44.20
C THR A 282 53.49 22.06 -44.65
N GLY A 283 54.21 21.35 -45.54
CA GLY A 283 53.97 19.93 -45.80
C GLY A 283 54.34 19.04 -44.60
N ASN A 284 54.00 19.48 -43.39
CA ASN A 284 54.35 18.89 -42.12
C ASN A 284 53.89 17.43 -42.10
N ARG A 285 54.71 16.54 -41.53
CA ARG A 285 54.40 15.09 -41.45
C ARG A 285 53.03 14.83 -40.78
N LEU A 286 52.55 15.78 -39.98
CA LEU A 286 51.28 15.76 -39.23
C LEU A 286 50.02 15.92 -40.09
N LEU A 287 50.07 16.68 -41.19
CA LEU A 287 48.93 16.90 -42.11
C LEU A 287 48.97 16.00 -43.37
N ARG A 288 49.86 14.99 -43.41
CA ARG A 288 50.15 14.18 -44.61
C ARG A 288 48.96 13.43 -45.22
N PRO A 289 48.01 12.86 -44.46
CA PRO A 289 46.83 12.26 -45.06
C PRO A 289 45.91 13.34 -45.61
N HIS A 290 45.63 13.32 -46.91
CA HIS A 290 44.64 14.21 -47.55
C HIS A 290 43.25 14.12 -46.86
N SER A 291 42.94 12.96 -46.25
CA SER A 291 41.75 12.78 -45.42
C SER A 291 41.67 13.73 -44.23
N PHE A 292 42.80 14.15 -43.63
CA PHE A 292 42.79 15.04 -42.48
C PHE A 292 42.52 16.49 -42.87
N ILE A 293 43.11 16.97 -43.96
CA ILE A 293 42.77 18.29 -44.51
C ILE A 293 41.29 18.32 -44.87
N LYS A 294 40.75 17.24 -45.45
CA LYS A 294 39.33 17.11 -45.75
C LYS A 294 38.43 17.10 -44.51
N HIS A 295 38.80 16.37 -43.45
CA HIS A 295 38.06 16.38 -42.19
C HIS A 295 38.13 17.74 -41.48
N LEU A 296 39.32 18.35 -41.43
CA LEU A 296 39.53 19.66 -40.82
C LEU A 296 38.82 20.77 -41.61
N LEU A 297 38.81 20.68 -42.94
CA LEU A 297 38.01 21.53 -43.81
C LEU A 297 36.52 21.38 -43.51
N ALA A 298 36.02 20.14 -43.46
CA ALA A 298 34.62 19.86 -43.15
C ALA A 298 34.23 20.40 -41.77
N ILE A 299 35.09 20.24 -40.77
CA ILE A 299 34.88 20.78 -39.42
C ILE A 299 34.89 22.30 -39.43
N MET A 300 35.80 22.92 -40.17
CA MET A 300 35.89 24.38 -40.28
C MET A 300 34.68 24.98 -41.02
N GLN A 301 34.15 24.28 -42.03
CA GLN A 301 32.89 24.63 -42.69
C GLN A 301 31.69 24.43 -41.78
N GLN A 302 31.69 23.32 -41.02
CA GLN A 302 30.66 23.05 -40.04
C GLN A 302 30.66 24.12 -38.95
N TYR A 303 31.81 24.64 -38.52
CA TYR A 303 31.88 25.68 -37.47
C TYR A 303 31.18 26.98 -37.88
N GLU A 304 31.12 27.30 -39.18
CA GLU A 304 30.40 28.49 -39.67
C GLU A 304 28.87 28.38 -39.53
N THR A 305 28.33 27.15 -39.44
CA THR A 305 26.89 26.88 -39.42
C THR A 305 26.41 26.27 -38.10
N GLU A 306 27.24 25.42 -37.53
CA GLU A 306 27.01 24.58 -36.36
C GLU A 306 28.29 24.59 -35.48
N PRO A 307 28.53 25.67 -34.71
CA PRO A 307 29.78 25.86 -33.97
C PRO A 307 30.01 24.75 -32.94
N ALA A 308 28.95 24.29 -32.27
CA ALA A 308 29.08 23.29 -31.23
C ALA A 308 29.34 21.86 -31.77
N PRO A 309 28.62 21.34 -32.79
CA PRO A 309 29.00 20.12 -33.52
C PRO A 309 30.42 20.14 -34.07
N ALA A 310 30.83 21.25 -34.67
CA ALA A 310 32.18 21.40 -35.19
C ALA A 310 33.23 21.37 -34.08
N THR A 311 32.95 21.98 -32.92
CA THR A 311 33.84 21.93 -31.75
C THR A 311 33.98 20.51 -31.21
N ILE A 312 32.90 19.71 -31.21
CA ILE A 312 32.94 18.28 -30.85
C ILE A 312 33.75 17.48 -31.88
N ALA A 313 33.51 17.69 -33.17
CA ALA A 313 34.23 17.01 -34.24
C ALA A 313 35.72 17.36 -34.24
N MET A 314 36.06 18.63 -33.95
CA MET A 314 37.43 19.10 -33.77
C MET A 314 38.09 18.43 -32.57
N THR A 315 37.39 18.32 -31.45
CA THR A 315 37.88 17.61 -30.25
C THR A 315 38.20 16.14 -30.58
N ARG A 316 37.28 15.43 -31.24
CA ARG A 316 37.49 14.03 -31.67
C ARG A 316 38.66 13.89 -32.64
N LEU A 317 38.72 14.76 -33.65
CA LEU A 317 39.78 14.76 -34.66
C LEU A 317 41.17 14.99 -34.04
N LEU A 318 41.28 15.87 -33.03
CA LEU A 318 42.52 16.14 -32.33
C LEU A 318 42.94 15.00 -31.39
N THR A 319 41.98 14.33 -30.74
CA THR A 319 42.28 13.19 -29.86
C THR A 319 42.76 11.96 -30.62
N ASP A 320 42.16 11.64 -31.77
CA ASP A 320 42.53 10.46 -32.59
C ASP A 320 43.99 10.49 -33.09
N ARG A 321 44.60 11.67 -33.15
CA ARG A 321 45.93 11.87 -33.75
C ARG A 321 47.10 11.75 -32.79
N GLN A 322 46.88 11.82 -31.47
CA GLN A 322 47.89 11.85 -30.38
C GLN A 322 48.99 12.93 -30.47
N ALA A 323 49.26 13.51 -31.65
CA ALA A 323 50.20 14.59 -31.91
C ALA A 323 49.46 15.79 -32.54
N TRP A 324 49.42 16.90 -31.82
CA TRP A 324 48.73 18.14 -32.18
C TRP A 324 49.71 19.31 -32.04
N THR A 325 49.50 20.37 -32.81
CA THR A 325 50.28 21.60 -32.69
C THR A 325 49.57 22.56 -31.74
N LYS A 326 50.33 23.41 -31.05
CA LYS A 326 49.80 24.37 -30.06
C LYS A 326 48.64 25.18 -30.63
N CYS A 327 48.72 25.60 -31.89
CA CYS A 327 47.71 26.41 -32.56
C CYS A 327 46.35 25.71 -32.66
N TRP A 328 46.24 24.44 -33.05
CA TRP A 328 44.92 23.78 -33.15
C TRP A 328 44.25 23.58 -31.77
N LYS A 329 45.03 23.42 -30.70
CA LYS A 329 44.51 23.41 -29.32
C LYS A 329 44.08 24.78 -28.84
N THR A 330 44.87 25.82 -29.11
CA THR A 330 44.47 27.19 -28.81
C THR A 330 43.18 27.54 -29.55
N LEU A 331 43.05 27.11 -30.81
CA LEU A 331 41.85 27.31 -31.61
C LEU A 331 40.64 26.61 -30.99
N LEU A 332 40.78 25.33 -30.63
CA LEU A 332 39.73 24.60 -29.94
C LEU A 332 39.35 25.26 -28.61
N LEU A 333 40.33 25.72 -27.82
CA LEU A 333 40.10 26.43 -26.57
C LEU A 333 39.33 27.75 -26.80
N THR A 334 39.67 28.50 -27.85
CA THR A 334 38.91 29.70 -28.22
C THR A 334 37.49 29.39 -28.65
N TRP A 335 37.25 28.27 -29.35
CA TRP A 335 35.88 27.85 -29.72
C TRP A 335 35.05 27.50 -28.49
N ILE A 336 35.65 26.78 -27.55
CA ILE A 336 35.02 26.42 -26.28
C ILE A 336 34.75 27.66 -25.41
N ALA A 337 35.66 28.64 -25.40
CA ALA A 337 35.55 29.86 -24.60
C ALA A 337 34.54 30.88 -25.16
N ARG A 338 34.37 30.93 -26.49
CA ARG A 338 33.58 31.97 -27.18
C ARG A 338 32.09 31.94 -26.86
N ASP A 339 31.54 30.77 -26.52
CA ASP A 339 30.13 30.59 -26.15
C ASP A 339 29.76 31.14 -24.76
N GLY A 340 30.71 31.76 -24.04
CA GLY A 340 30.50 32.34 -22.71
C GLY A 340 30.32 33.86 -22.63
N LYS A 341 30.39 34.62 -23.75
CA LYS A 341 30.28 36.09 -23.72
C LYS A 341 28.83 36.58 -23.82
N PRO A 342 28.34 37.44 -22.90
CA PRO A 342 26.99 37.99 -22.98
C PRO A 342 26.93 39.07 -24.07
N GLY A 343 26.25 38.80 -25.19
CA GLY A 343 26.00 39.85 -26.19
C GLY A 343 25.63 39.43 -27.61
N LEU A 344 25.70 38.14 -28.00
CA LEU A 344 25.36 37.69 -29.36
C LEU A 344 24.44 36.46 -29.31
N ALA A 345 23.38 36.50 -30.13
CA ALA A 345 22.32 35.52 -30.42
C ALA A 345 22.11 34.35 -29.42
N LYS A 346 20.90 34.28 -28.84
CA LYS A 346 20.35 33.21 -27.97
C LYS A 346 20.78 31.79 -28.39
N GLY A 347 21.88 31.30 -27.82
CA GLY A 347 22.32 29.91 -27.83
C GLY A 347 22.83 29.57 -26.44
N SER A 348 22.43 28.43 -25.91
CA SER A 348 22.95 27.88 -24.65
C SER A 348 24.45 27.61 -24.82
N GLY A 349 25.29 27.87 -23.81
CA GLY A 349 26.75 27.81 -23.98
C GLY A 349 27.25 26.42 -24.43
N PHE A 350 28.51 26.30 -24.88
CA PHE A 350 29.05 25.02 -25.37
C PHE A 350 28.87 23.85 -24.38
N LEU A 351 28.98 24.14 -23.08
CA LEU A 351 28.65 23.20 -22.01
C LEU A 351 27.19 22.72 -22.12
N ASP A 352 26.23 23.65 -22.17
CA ASP A 352 24.81 23.33 -22.29
C ASP A 352 24.50 22.58 -23.60
N TYR A 353 25.15 22.96 -24.71
CA TYR A 353 25.00 22.24 -25.97
C TYR A 353 25.46 20.79 -25.87
N THR A 354 26.65 20.54 -25.30
CA THR A 354 27.16 19.17 -25.14
C THR A 354 26.27 18.35 -24.23
N LEU A 355 25.74 18.96 -23.16
CA LEU A 355 24.78 18.32 -22.27
C LEU A 355 23.45 18.03 -22.99
N GLN A 356 22.96 18.92 -23.86
CA GLN A 356 21.69 18.75 -24.58
C GLN A 356 21.76 17.80 -25.78
N SER A 357 22.95 17.63 -26.36
CA SER A 357 23.17 16.86 -27.59
C SER A 357 23.77 15.47 -27.35
N MET A 358 24.45 15.25 -26.23
CA MET A 358 25.09 13.97 -25.92
C MET A 358 24.35 13.23 -24.81
N ARG A 359 24.21 11.92 -25.00
CA ARG A 359 23.82 11.00 -23.91
C ARG A 359 24.88 10.99 -22.83
N ALA A 360 24.52 10.63 -21.59
CA ALA A 360 25.41 10.66 -20.44
C ALA A 360 26.72 9.88 -20.67
N ALA A 361 26.65 8.68 -21.24
CA ALA A 361 27.84 7.89 -21.56
C ALA A 361 28.71 8.57 -22.63
N GLU A 362 28.08 9.16 -23.65
CA GLU A 362 28.77 9.90 -24.72
C GLU A 362 29.40 11.20 -24.18
N TRP A 363 28.68 11.91 -23.31
CA TRP A 363 29.13 13.13 -22.66
C TRP A 363 30.30 12.86 -21.71
N LEU A 364 30.22 11.84 -20.87
CA LEU A 364 31.31 11.45 -19.96
C LEU A 364 32.57 10.99 -20.74
N ALA A 365 32.38 10.28 -21.85
CA ALA A 365 33.46 9.92 -22.75
C ALA A 365 34.06 11.17 -23.41
N PHE A 366 33.22 12.09 -23.88
CA PHE A 366 33.64 13.36 -24.47
C PHE A 366 34.39 14.27 -23.47
N MET A 367 33.93 14.34 -22.22
CA MET A 367 34.62 15.06 -21.15
C MET A 367 35.98 14.43 -20.82
N ARG A 368 36.10 13.10 -20.86
CA ARG A 368 37.39 12.41 -20.75
C ARG A 368 38.30 12.76 -21.93
N THR A 369 37.76 12.83 -23.14
CA THR A 369 38.46 13.29 -24.34
C THR A 369 38.98 14.72 -24.15
N LEU A 370 38.15 15.65 -23.69
CA LEU A 370 38.55 17.03 -23.39
C LEU A 370 39.62 17.12 -22.30
N GLU A 371 39.47 16.39 -21.20
CA GLU A 371 40.44 16.35 -20.10
C GLU A 371 41.79 15.79 -20.58
N THR A 372 41.79 14.70 -21.36
CA THR A 372 43.03 14.15 -21.95
C THR A 372 43.66 15.12 -22.94
N LEU A 373 42.84 15.89 -23.67
CA LEU A 373 43.31 16.85 -24.63
C LEU A 373 43.89 18.10 -23.95
N PHE A 374 43.38 18.54 -22.80
CA PHE A 374 43.86 19.76 -22.13
C PHE A 374 44.75 19.51 -20.89
N ASN A 375 45.05 18.25 -20.57
CA ASN A 375 45.92 17.87 -19.46
C ASN A 375 47.28 18.61 -19.52
N GLY A 376 47.63 19.34 -18.46
CA GLY A 376 48.85 20.15 -18.34
C GLY A 376 48.94 21.37 -19.28
N TYR A 377 47.95 21.60 -20.15
CA TYR A 377 47.96 22.70 -21.13
C TYR A 377 47.35 24.00 -20.57
N LEU A 378 46.40 23.88 -19.65
CA LEU A 378 45.71 25.01 -19.02
C LEU A 378 46.58 25.78 -18.02
N GLU A 379 47.68 25.18 -17.54
CA GLU A 379 48.63 25.82 -16.62
C GLU A 379 49.52 26.86 -17.33
N ASP A 380 49.74 26.70 -18.64
CA ASP A 380 50.66 27.50 -19.46
C ASP A 380 49.97 28.63 -20.26
N THR A 381 48.64 28.80 -20.14
CA THR A 381 47.85 29.74 -20.95
C THR A 381 47.16 30.80 -20.10
N SER A 382 47.35 32.08 -20.41
CA SER A 382 46.73 33.23 -19.71
C SER A 382 45.24 33.45 -20.04
N CYS A 383 44.55 32.43 -20.57
CA CYS A 383 43.15 32.52 -21.00
C CYS A 383 42.18 32.16 -19.86
N GLU A 384 40.99 32.77 -19.86
CA GLU A 384 39.90 32.37 -18.98
C GLU A 384 39.52 30.91 -19.22
N VAL A 385 39.46 30.12 -18.15
CA VAL A 385 39.10 28.69 -18.22
C VAL A 385 37.60 28.58 -18.54
N PRO A 386 37.22 27.96 -19.67
CA PRO A 386 35.81 27.82 -20.04
C PRO A 386 35.02 26.98 -19.03
N ALA A 387 33.70 27.19 -18.95
CA ALA A 387 32.81 26.48 -18.02
C ALA A 387 32.95 24.95 -18.07
N ILE A 388 33.14 24.37 -19.27
CA ILE A 388 33.30 22.92 -19.46
C ILE A 388 34.65 22.36 -18.95
N LEU A 389 35.65 23.22 -18.72
CA LEU A 389 36.99 22.85 -18.24
C LEU A 389 37.25 23.33 -16.79
N GLN A 390 36.22 23.81 -16.09
CA GLN A 390 36.35 24.25 -14.70
C GLN A 390 36.79 23.08 -13.79
N PRO A 391 37.73 23.30 -12.84
CA PRO A 391 38.23 22.24 -11.97
C PRO A 391 37.14 21.48 -11.22
N ASP A 392 36.10 22.20 -10.77
CA ASP A 392 34.99 21.60 -10.01
C ASP A 392 34.15 20.66 -10.89
N LEU A 393 33.94 20.99 -12.16
CA LEU A 393 33.21 20.16 -13.12
C LEU A 393 34.03 18.91 -13.51
N LEU A 394 35.35 19.03 -13.63
CA LEU A 394 36.25 17.91 -13.90
C LEU A 394 36.31 16.93 -12.69
N ALA A 395 36.35 17.46 -11.47
CA ALA A 395 36.25 16.68 -10.25
C ALA A 395 34.90 15.94 -10.16
N TRP A 396 33.80 16.62 -10.50
CA TRP A 396 32.47 16.02 -10.58
C TRP A 396 32.39 14.90 -11.61
N LYS A 397 32.87 15.14 -12.84
CA LYS A 397 32.89 14.15 -13.91
C LYS A 397 33.61 12.88 -13.47
N SER A 398 34.69 12.98 -12.69
CA SER A 398 35.42 11.82 -12.18
C SER A 398 34.57 11.00 -11.21
N ARG A 399 33.74 11.64 -10.38
CA ARG A 399 32.75 10.98 -9.52
C ARG A 399 31.58 10.39 -10.32
N ALA A 400 30.98 11.16 -11.24
CA ALA A 400 29.87 10.74 -12.08
C ALA A 400 30.23 9.58 -13.04
N SER A 401 31.49 9.50 -13.48
CA SER A 401 32.00 8.41 -14.32
C SER A 401 31.88 7.03 -13.67
N ARG A 402 31.78 6.95 -12.33
CA ARG A 402 31.54 5.68 -11.62
C ARG A 402 30.14 5.11 -11.85
N PHE A 403 29.18 5.97 -12.22
CA PHE A 403 27.77 5.63 -12.37
C PHE A 403 27.31 5.64 -13.83
N VAL A 404 28.22 5.43 -14.79
CA VAL A 404 27.92 5.51 -16.23
C VAL A 404 26.81 4.54 -16.66
N ASP A 405 26.80 3.32 -16.13
CA ASP A 405 25.77 2.31 -16.43
C ASP A 405 24.41 2.74 -15.87
N THR A 406 24.40 3.28 -14.64
CA THR A 406 23.19 3.81 -13.99
C THR A 406 22.61 5.01 -14.74
N LEU A 407 23.46 5.94 -15.19
CA LEU A 407 23.06 7.09 -15.99
C LEU A 407 22.51 6.68 -17.36
N THR A 408 23.11 5.66 -17.99
CA THR A 408 22.65 5.14 -19.30
C THR A 408 21.27 4.49 -19.17
N LYS A 409 21.05 3.67 -18.15
CA LYS A 409 19.73 3.04 -17.88
C LYS A 409 18.66 4.08 -17.56
N LEU A 410 19.03 5.12 -16.81
CA LEU A 410 18.15 6.25 -16.50
C LEU A 410 17.71 6.98 -17.78
N GLU A 411 18.61 7.27 -18.71
CA GLU A 411 18.27 7.87 -20.02
C GLU A 411 17.40 6.95 -20.89
N GLU A 412 17.69 5.65 -20.93
CA GLU A 412 16.90 4.67 -21.68
C GLU A 412 15.45 4.64 -21.21
N ARG A 413 15.23 4.70 -19.89
CA ARG A 413 13.91 4.62 -19.27
C ARG A 413 13.11 5.90 -19.37
N LEU A 414 13.73 7.05 -19.17
CA LEU A 414 13.03 8.33 -19.15
C LEU A 414 12.68 8.85 -20.55
N SER A 415 13.60 8.70 -21.50
CA SER A 415 13.46 9.38 -22.80
C SER A 415 13.52 8.43 -24.00
N GLY A 416 13.56 7.11 -23.76
CA GLY A 416 13.71 6.09 -24.79
C GLY A 416 15.10 6.07 -25.40
N GLY A 417 16.14 6.43 -24.62
CA GLY A 417 17.51 6.52 -25.09
C GLY A 417 17.84 7.83 -25.81
N ARG A 418 17.10 8.91 -25.52
CA ARG A 418 17.41 10.28 -25.93
C ARG A 418 18.06 11.03 -24.76
N VAL A 419 18.39 12.30 -24.95
CA VAL A 419 18.96 13.13 -23.89
C VAL A 419 17.82 13.61 -22.97
N ASP A 420 17.95 13.37 -21.67
CA ASP A 420 16.95 13.74 -20.66
C ASP A 420 17.39 14.95 -19.81
N ALA A 421 16.48 15.90 -19.55
CA ALA A 421 16.79 17.13 -18.82
C ALA A 421 17.24 16.87 -17.37
N SER A 422 16.79 15.78 -16.75
CA SER A 422 17.17 15.38 -15.40
C SER A 422 18.60 14.86 -15.36
N VAL A 423 18.94 14.04 -16.36
CA VAL A 423 20.30 13.51 -16.52
C VAL A 423 21.28 14.65 -16.84
N GLN A 424 20.87 15.62 -17.66
CA GLN A 424 21.63 16.85 -17.89
C GLN A 424 21.86 17.65 -16.59
N CYS A 425 20.83 17.76 -15.75
CA CYS A 425 20.96 18.45 -14.46
C CYS A 425 21.95 17.74 -13.52
N ILE A 426 21.98 16.40 -13.54
CA ILE A 426 22.98 15.62 -12.78
C ILE A 426 24.39 15.86 -13.33
N LEU A 427 24.57 15.87 -14.66
CA LEU A 427 25.88 16.02 -15.29
C LEU A 427 26.45 17.44 -15.21
N SER A 428 25.60 18.47 -15.24
CA SER A 428 26.01 19.88 -15.33
C SER A 428 26.45 20.53 -14.01
N ARG A 429 25.99 20.04 -12.85
CA ARG A 429 25.97 20.82 -11.60
C ARG A 429 26.59 20.16 -10.37
N GLY A 430 27.30 19.05 -10.51
CA GLY A 430 28.02 18.49 -9.37
C GLY A 430 29.40 19.12 -9.09
N GLY A 431 29.79 20.18 -9.82
CA GLY A 431 30.99 20.98 -9.52
C GLY A 431 30.65 22.13 -8.58
N GLY A 432 30.97 21.98 -7.29
CA GLY A 432 30.75 23.03 -6.30
C GLY A 432 31.84 24.10 -6.34
N GLY A 433 31.51 25.30 -6.82
CA GLY A 433 32.44 26.43 -6.86
C GLY A 433 31.75 27.79 -6.71
N GLY A 434 31.80 28.35 -5.49
CA GLY A 434 31.83 29.78 -5.20
C GLY A 434 30.74 30.71 -5.74
N GLY A 435 29.68 30.93 -4.95
CA GLY A 435 28.87 32.16 -5.01
C GLY A 435 27.45 32.00 -5.51
N GLY A 436 26.56 31.50 -4.65
CA GLY A 436 25.11 31.67 -4.77
C GLY A 436 24.32 30.47 -5.31
N GLY A 437 23.99 29.51 -4.43
CA GLY A 437 22.78 28.68 -4.57
C GLY A 437 22.84 27.41 -5.42
N GLY A 438 24.00 26.79 -5.63
CA GLY A 438 24.12 25.47 -6.30
C GLY A 438 24.06 24.29 -5.32
N ALA A 439 23.31 23.24 -5.64
CA ALA A 439 23.18 22.01 -4.83
C ALA A 439 24.54 21.29 -4.62
N SER A 440 24.75 20.68 -3.45
CA SER A 440 25.99 19.95 -3.13
C SER A 440 26.14 18.70 -3.99
N SER A 441 27.34 18.47 -4.53
CA SER A 441 27.71 17.27 -5.30
C SER A 441 27.38 15.95 -4.58
N GLU A 442 27.35 15.98 -3.24
CA GLU A 442 26.99 14.85 -2.40
C GLU A 442 25.55 14.36 -2.61
N LEU A 443 24.61 15.27 -2.93
CA LEU A 443 23.21 14.90 -3.13
C LEU A 443 23.01 14.07 -4.40
N PHE A 444 23.73 14.43 -5.47
CA PHE A 444 23.69 13.68 -6.73
C PHE A 444 24.37 12.31 -6.60
N VAL A 445 25.47 12.19 -5.84
CA VAL A 445 26.07 10.87 -5.55
C VAL A 445 25.08 9.98 -4.81
N SER A 446 24.39 10.51 -3.79
CA SER A 446 23.42 9.74 -3.03
C SER A 446 22.26 9.24 -3.90
N ILE A 447 21.76 10.05 -4.86
CA ILE A 447 20.74 9.63 -5.84
C ILE A 447 21.28 8.48 -6.71
N LEU A 448 22.49 8.62 -7.25
CA LEU A 448 23.08 7.64 -8.17
C LEU A 448 23.42 6.32 -7.49
N GLU A 449 23.93 6.33 -6.25
CA GLU A 449 24.17 5.13 -5.44
C GLU A 449 22.87 4.39 -5.16
N CYS A 450 21.79 5.12 -4.86
CA CYS A 450 20.49 4.50 -4.67
C CYS A 450 19.98 3.84 -5.96
N LEU A 451 20.06 4.51 -7.11
CA LEU A 451 19.64 3.94 -8.39
C LEU A 451 20.46 2.70 -8.79
N GLU A 452 21.77 2.70 -8.52
CA GLU A 452 22.67 1.57 -8.82
C GLU A 452 22.28 0.30 -8.04
N GLU A 453 21.91 0.44 -6.77
CA GLU A 453 21.57 -0.70 -5.91
C GLU A 453 20.23 -1.37 -6.22
N VAL A 454 19.30 -0.70 -6.91
CA VAL A 454 17.95 -1.22 -7.22
C VAL A 454 17.75 -1.58 -8.70
N GLN A 455 18.82 -1.63 -9.48
CA GLN A 455 18.75 -2.05 -10.88
C GLN A 455 18.10 -3.43 -11.03
N GLY A 456 17.03 -3.53 -11.83
CA GLY A 456 16.29 -4.77 -12.06
C GLY A 456 15.18 -5.07 -11.06
N ASP A 457 14.89 -4.16 -10.13
CA ASP A 457 13.80 -4.28 -9.15
C ASP A 457 12.56 -3.45 -9.58
N LEU A 458 11.36 -3.81 -9.10
CA LEU A 458 10.14 -3.03 -9.29
C LEU A 458 10.23 -1.60 -8.73
N ARG A 459 11.07 -1.39 -7.70
CA ARG A 459 11.40 -0.06 -7.12
C ARG A 459 12.00 0.91 -8.11
N GLU A 460 12.69 0.40 -9.12
CA GLU A 460 13.42 1.15 -10.14
C GLU A 460 12.51 2.14 -10.87
N SER A 461 11.25 1.76 -11.13
CA SER A 461 10.31 2.58 -11.90
C SER A 461 9.93 3.88 -11.17
N ILE A 462 9.66 3.83 -9.87
CA ILE A 462 9.30 5.02 -9.07
C ILE A 462 10.50 5.94 -8.89
N MET A 463 11.70 5.37 -8.70
CA MET A 463 12.90 6.17 -8.56
C MET A 463 13.27 6.91 -9.84
N TYR A 464 13.09 6.29 -11.01
CA TYR A 464 13.27 6.99 -12.27
C TYR A 464 12.26 8.10 -12.46
N LEU A 465 10.98 7.86 -12.16
CA LEU A 465 9.96 8.90 -12.19
C LEU A 465 10.29 10.06 -11.22
N ALA A 466 10.82 9.76 -10.03
CA ALA A 466 11.27 10.78 -9.08
C ALA A 466 12.44 11.61 -9.63
N VAL A 467 13.37 10.97 -10.32
CA VAL A 467 14.51 11.64 -10.97
C VAL A 467 14.06 12.44 -12.19
N GLU A 468 13.05 12.01 -12.94
CA GLU A 468 12.43 12.77 -14.04
C GLU A 468 11.93 14.16 -13.60
N LYS A 469 11.53 14.29 -12.33
CA LYS A 469 11.06 15.55 -11.77
C LYS A 469 12.17 16.49 -11.35
N LEU A 470 13.44 16.14 -11.54
CA LEU A 470 14.56 17.00 -11.20
C LEU A 470 14.48 18.31 -11.99
N SER A 471 14.32 19.42 -11.27
CA SER A 471 14.20 20.74 -11.89
C SER A 471 15.51 21.13 -12.57
N ALA A 472 15.43 21.79 -13.73
CA ALA A 472 16.61 22.33 -14.44
C ALA A 472 17.45 23.30 -13.57
N ALA A 473 16.83 23.89 -12.54
CA ALA A 473 17.49 24.77 -11.58
C ALA A 473 18.00 24.06 -10.31
N SER A 474 17.91 22.73 -10.22
CA SER A 474 18.38 21.93 -9.07
C SER A 474 17.76 22.33 -7.72
N LYS A 475 16.61 23.01 -7.74
CA LYS A 475 15.95 23.52 -6.53
C LYS A 475 15.34 22.40 -5.68
N ASN A 476 14.99 21.29 -6.31
CA ASN A 476 14.35 20.13 -5.70
C ASN A 476 15.27 18.90 -5.59
N VAL A 477 16.60 19.05 -5.74
CA VAL A 477 17.54 17.93 -5.63
C VAL A 477 17.44 17.23 -4.27
N GLU A 478 17.26 17.98 -3.19
CA GLU A 478 17.08 17.42 -1.84
C GLU A 478 15.80 16.58 -1.75
N VAL A 479 14.72 17.03 -2.39
CA VAL A 479 13.43 16.31 -2.45
C VAL A 479 13.56 15.02 -3.26
N VAL A 480 14.22 15.09 -4.42
CA VAL A 480 14.50 13.91 -5.27
C VAL A 480 15.39 12.92 -4.52
N LYS A 481 16.46 13.37 -3.86
CA LYS A 481 17.34 12.53 -3.04
C LYS A 481 16.57 11.85 -1.92
N ASN A 482 15.74 12.57 -1.18
CA ASN A 482 14.95 11.99 -0.09
C ASN A 482 13.93 10.97 -0.63
N CYS A 483 13.24 11.28 -1.74
CA CYS A 483 12.35 10.33 -2.40
C CYS A 483 13.07 9.04 -2.79
N VAL A 484 14.22 9.14 -3.47
CA VAL A 484 14.98 7.98 -3.95
C VAL A 484 15.57 7.17 -2.79
N CYS A 485 16.14 7.81 -1.76
CA CYS A 485 16.67 7.11 -0.58
C CYS A 485 15.59 6.36 0.22
N ILE A 486 14.37 6.90 0.28
CA ILE A 486 13.27 6.26 1.03
C ILE A 486 12.67 5.11 0.22
N VAL A 487 12.45 5.30 -1.10
CA VAL A 487 11.96 4.23 -1.99
C VAL A 487 12.95 3.04 -2.02
N LYS A 488 14.24 3.29 -1.79
CA LYS A 488 15.28 2.24 -1.70
C LYS A 488 14.99 1.23 -0.60
N GLN A 489 14.45 1.70 0.52
CA GLN A 489 14.14 0.89 1.69
C GLN A 489 12.70 0.33 1.68
N ALA A 490 11.96 0.49 0.56
CA ALA A 490 10.56 0.15 0.47
C ALA A 490 10.31 -1.36 0.36
N THR A 491 9.41 -1.86 1.21
CA THR A 491 8.82 -3.20 1.12
C THR A 491 7.91 -3.31 -0.12
N PRO A 492 7.56 -4.52 -0.61
CA PRO A 492 6.67 -4.68 -1.77
C PRO A 492 5.30 -4.02 -1.61
N GLN A 493 4.76 -3.98 -0.40
CA GLN A 493 3.49 -3.30 -0.09
C GLN A 493 3.63 -1.77 -0.18
N GLU A 494 4.77 -1.23 0.26
CA GLU A 494 5.07 0.21 0.17
C GLU A 494 5.34 0.66 -1.27
N GLN A 495 5.87 -0.22 -2.11
CA GLN A 495 6.06 0.07 -3.54
C GLN A 495 4.73 0.32 -4.25
N GLU A 496 3.71 -0.50 -3.98
CA GLU A 496 2.38 -0.33 -4.58
C GLU A 496 1.70 0.93 -4.05
N LEU A 497 1.88 1.23 -2.76
CA LEU A 497 1.45 2.49 -2.17
C LEU A 497 2.10 3.69 -2.86
N PHE A 498 3.43 3.69 -3.06
CA PHE A 498 4.13 4.80 -3.72
C PHE A 498 3.72 4.97 -5.18
N LYS A 499 3.38 3.90 -5.91
CA LYS A 499 2.81 4.02 -7.27
C LYS A 499 1.44 4.70 -7.24
N LYS A 500 0.59 4.31 -6.29
CA LYS A 500 -0.73 4.92 -6.10
C LYS A 500 -0.62 6.41 -5.76
N ILE A 501 0.26 6.75 -4.83
CA ILE A 501 0.57 8.14 -4.45
C ILE A 501 1.11 8.93 -5.64
N TRP A 502 2.01 8.35 -6.43
CA TRP A 502 2.53 8.97 -7.65
C TRP A 502 1.42 9.26 -8.67
N SER A 503 0.50 8.30 -8.87
CA SER A 503 -0.67 8.47 -9.74
C SER A 503 -1.56 9.62 -9.28
N VAL A 504 -1.89 9.66 -7.98
CA VAL A 504 -2.66 10.74 -7.35
C VAL A 504 -1.97 12.09 -7.54
N CYS A 505 -0.68 12.21 -7.22
CA CYS A 505 0.05 13.47 -7.39
C CYS A 505 0.10 13.92 -8.85
N SER A 506 0.19 12.98 -9.79
CA SER A 506 0.16 13.24 -11.24
C SER A 506 -1.19 13.66 -11.80
N GLY A 507 -2.25 13.64 -10.99
CA GLY A 507 -3.60 14.01 -11.41
C GLY A 507 -4.40 12.86 -12.02
N ASN A 508 -3.82 11.66 -12.10
CA ASN A 508 -4.49 10.46 -12.62
C ASN A 508 -5.28 9.78 -11.49
N SER A 509 -6.57 9.52 -11.73
CA SER A 509 -7.40 8.76 -10.80
C SER A 509 -7.94 7.50 -11.46
N GLU A 510 -7.81 6.36 -10.79
CA GLU A 510 -8.42 5.08 -11.17
C GLU A 510 -9.88 5.05 -10.66
N ILE A 511 -10.75 5.90 -11.20
CA ILE A 511 -12.20 5.88 -10.87
C ILE A 511 -12.91 5.02 -11.92
N PRO A 512 -13.56 3.90 -11.53
CA PRO A 512 -14.34 3.05 -12.43
C PRO A 512 -15.62 3.76 -12.93
N GLU A 513 -16.03 3.56 -14.20
CA GLU A 513 -17.34 4.02 -14.71
C GLU A 513 -18.50 3.08 -14.32
N GLY A 514 -19.65 3.67 -13.97
CA GLY A 514 -20.94 2.99 -13.96
C GLY A 514 -21.50 2.84 -15.38
N THR A 515 -21.88 1.62 -15.76
CA THR A 515 -22.46 1.32 -17.08
C THR A 515 -23.86 1.92 -17.18
N GLU A 516 -24.07 2.87 -18.10
CA GLU A 516 -25.42 3.35 -18.43
C GLU A 516 -26.31 2.19 -18.90
N CYS A 517 -27.50 2.15 -18.32
CA CYS A 517 -28.55 1.19 -18.61
C CYS A 517 -29.07 1.41 -20.06
N SER A 518 -28.62 0.59 -21.01
CA SER A 518 -29.29 0.43 -22.31
C SER A 518 -29.86 -0.97 -22.46
N ALA A 519 -31.15 -1.08 -22.21
CA ALA A 519 -31.95 -2.24 -22.51
C ALA A 519 -32.09 -2.43 -24.03
N ARG A 520 -31.20 -3.23 -24.64
CA ARG A 520 -31.43 -4.16 -25.78
C ARG A 520 -30.12 -4.42 -26.55
N ALA A 521 -29.50 -5.57 -26.29
CA ALA A 521 -28.80 -6.36 -27.32
C ALA A 521 -28.53 -7.78 -26.79
N ARG A 522 -28.72 -8.78 -27.65
CA ARG A 522 -28.42 -10.21 -27.37
C ARG A 522 -26.90 -10.42 -27.16
N PRO A 523 -26.48 -11.43 -26.39
CA PRO A 523 -25.06 -11.66 -26.15
C PRO A 523 -24.43 -12.42 -27.32
N GLU A 524 -23.49 -11.79 -28.02
CA GLU A 524 -22.45 -12.50 -28.76
C GLU A 524 -21.21 -12.70 -27.89
N LYS A 525 -20.51 -13.79 -28.17
CA LYS A 525 -19.50 -14.43 -27.34
C LYS A 525 -18.26 -13.56 -27.12
N SER A 526 -17.77 -13.62 -25.88
CA SER A 526 -16.34 -13.56 -25.51
C SER A 526 -15.55 -12.36 -26.06
N ALA A 527 -15.64 -11.24 -25.36
CA ALA A 527 -14.53 -10.31 -25.23
C ALA A 527 -14.54 -9.76 -23.79
N VAL A 528 -13.42 -9.94 -23.08
CA VAL A 528 -13.17 -9.28 -21.80
C VAL A 528 -13.18 -7.77 -22.07
N VAL A 529 -14.27 -7.11 -21.67
CA VAL A 529 -14.38 -5.66 -21.77
C VAL A 529 -13.48 -5.08 -20.68
N ALA A 530 -12.35 -4.50 -21.08
CA ALA A 530 -11.52 -3.71 -20.19
C ALA A 530 -12.37 -2.57 -19.60
N ALA A 531 -12.32 -2.43 -18.27
CA ALA A 531 -13.01 -1.36 -17.54
C ALA A 531 -12.55 0.00 -18.08
N HIS A 532 -13.49 0.81 -18.56
CA HIS A 532 -13.21 2.16 -19.03
C HIS A 532 -13.06 3.07 -17.79
N THR A 533 -11.87 3.63 -17.59
CA THR A 533 -11.58 4.59 -16.50
C THR A 533 -11.79 6.03 -17.02
N ARG A 534 -12.51 6.87 -16.26
CA ARG A 534 -12.55 8.31 -16.55
C ARG A 534 -11.19 8.93 -16.21
N LYS A 535 -10.50 9.49 -17.20
CA LYS A 535 -9.46 10.51 -16.95
C LYS A 535 -10.14 11.80 -16.52
N LYS A 536 -10.40 11.98 -15.22
CA LYS A 536 -10.63 13.31 -14.63
C LYS A 536 -9.32 13.80 -14.06
N ASP A 537 -8.87 14.98 -14.49
CA ASP A 537 -7.75 15.69 -13.86
C ASP A 537 -8.15 16.03 -12.41
N LEU A 538 -7.49 15.41 -11.43
CA LEU A 538 -7.67 15.78 -10.03
C LEU A 538 -7.19 17.23 -9.83
N SER A 539 -8.04 18.09 -9.23
CA SER A 539 -7.60 19.44 -8.88
C SER A 539 -6.46 19.40 -7.86
N SER A 540 -5.69 20.49 -7.73
CA SER A 540 -4.63 20.56 -6.71
C SER A 540 -5.18 20.35 -5.30
N ALA A 541 -6.35 20.94 -4.98
CA ALA A 541 -6.98 20.78 -3.67
C ALA A 541 -7.35 19.32 -3.37
N VAL A 542 -7.94 18.59 -4.33
CA VAL A 542 -8.29 17.17 -4.16
C VAL A 542 -7.04 16.33 -3.91
N ARG A 543 -5.96 16.58 -4.66
CA ARG A 543 -4.68 15.88 -4.48
C ARG A 543 -4.08 16.13 -3.10
N GLU A 544 -4.06 17.37 -2.65
CA GLU A 544 -3.51 17.77 -1.36
C GLU A 544 -4.30 17.17 -0.19
N VAL A 545 -5.63 17.07 -0.30
CA VAL A 545 -6.47 16.41 0.71
C VAL A 545 -6.18 14.91 0.79
N ILE A 546 -6.02 14.22 -0.35
CA ILE A 546 -5.67 12.78 -0.36
C ILE A 546 -4.31 12.56 0.31
N ILE A 547 -3.32 13.39 -0.05
CA ILE A 547 -1.98 13.31 0.55
C ILE A 547 -2.03 13.58 2.05
N ALA A 548 -2.77 14.60 2.49
CA ALA A 548 -2.94 14.91 3.91
C ALA A 548 -3.53 13.71 4.68
N GLY A 549 -4.50 13.00 4.11
CA GLY A 549 -5.04 11.77 4.71
C GLY A 549 -3.99 10.69 4.95
N TYR A 550 -3.11 10.45 3.97
CA TYR A 550 -1.99 9.51 4.15
C TYR A 550 -0.95 9.99 5.19
N LEU A 551 -0.73 11.29 5.32
CA LEU A 551 0.23 11.83 6.30
C LEU A 551 -0.32 11.83 7.73
N GLN A 552 -1.63 11.91 7.87
CA GLN A 552 -2.32 11.91 9.17
C GLN A 552 -2.64 10.49 9.68
N ASP A 553 -2.51 9.45 8.87
CA ASP A 553 -2.74 8.05 9.28
C ASP A 553 -1.65 7.56 10.25
N ASP A 554 -2.02 7.26 11.50
CA ASP A 554 -1.11 6.76 12.55
C ASP A 554 -0.53 5.38 12.26
N ASN A 555 -1.15 4.60 11.36
CA ASN A 555 -0.67 3.26 10.98
C ASN A 555 0.48 3.31 9.98
N ILE A 556 0.69 4.46 9.32
CA ILE A 556 1.75 4.63 8.33
C ILE A 556 3.06 4.98 9.04
N ARG A 557 4.08 4.15 8.79
CA ARG A 557 5.40 4.33 9.39
C ARG A 557 5.99 5.71 9.06
N PRO A 558 6.72 6.37 9.98
CA PRO A 558 7.28 7.71 9.73
C PRO A 558 8.14 7.81 8.46
N ASN A 559 8.88 6.75 8.12
CA ASN A 559 9.66 6.69 6.88
C ASN A 559 8.77 6.70 5.62
N VAL A 560 7.61 6.02 5.65
CA VAL A 560 6.65 6.02 4.53
C VAL A 560 5.98 7.39 4.40
N LYS A 561 5.65 8.04 5.52
CA LYS A 561 5.13 9.42 5.51
C LYS A 561 6.14 10.39 4.86
N MET A 562 7.42 10.29 5.21
CA MET A 562 8.47 11.09 4.57
C MET A 562 8.58 10.84 3.06
N ALA A 563 8.33 9.60 2.58
CA ALA A 563 8.29 9.33 1.14
C ALA A 563 7.08 9.98 0.47
N ILE A 564 5.90 9.91 1.10
CA ILE A 564 4.68 10.53 0.59
C ILE A 564 4.84 12.05 0.52
N GLU A 565 5.45 12.67 1.54
CA GLU A 565 5.82 14.09 1.52
C GLU A 565 6.78 14.41 0.37
N SER A 566 7.82 13.60 0.22
CA SER A 566 8.81 13.79 -0.84
C SER A 566 8.17 13.68 -2.22
N ILE A 567 7.27 12.72 -2.45
CA ILE A 567 6.54 12.57 -3.72
C ILE A 567 5.60 13.76 -3.94
N ALA A 568 4.85 14.21 -2.93
CA ALA A 568 3.94 15.35 -3.07
C ALA A 568 4.67 16.65 -3.44
N LEU A 569 5.85 16.89 -2.86
CA LEU A 569 6.70 18.04 -3.18
C LEU A 569 7.24 18.01 -4.62
N LEU A 570 7.35 16.83 -5.25
CA LEU A 570 7.75 16.73 -6.67
C LEU A 570 6.65 17.20 -7.64
N PHE A 571 5.42 17.38 -7.16
CA PHE A 571 4.27 17.85 -7.94
C PHE A 571 3.77 19.23 -7.49
N ASP A 572 4.59 19.98 -6.75
CA ASP A 572 4.27 21.32 -6.24
C ASP A 572 2.97 21.37 -5.40
N LEU A 573 2.65 20.29 -4.68
CA LEU A 573 1.48 20.20 -3.81
C LEU A 573 1.78 20.74 -2.41
N GLU A 574 0.82 21.46 -1.80
CA GLU A 574 0.92 21.88 -0.41
C GLU A 574 0.70 20.71 0.56
N ILE A 575 1.56 20.61 1.57
CA ILE A 575 1.55 19.50 2.55
C ILE A 575 0.86 19.94 3.85
N TYR A 576 -0.13 19.16 4.27
CA TYR A 576 -0.85 19.37 5.53
C TYR A 576 -0.69 18.16 6.47
N LYS A 577 0.12 18.33 7.52
CA LYS A 577 0.40 17.27 8.51
C LYS A 577 -0.59 17.24 9.69
N THR A 578 -1.31 18.33 9.91
CA THR A 578 -2.25 18.49 11.03
C THR A 578 -3.61 18.95 10.52
N ASP A 579 -3.76 20.25 10.25
CA ASP A 579 -5.04 20.82 9.82
C ASP A 579 -5.01 21.12 8.32
N ILE A 580 -6.09 20.71 7.63
CA ILE A 580 -6.31 21.00 6.21
C ILE A 580 -7.21 22.24 6.12
N PRO A 581 -6.91 23.23 5.26
CA PRO A 581 -7.76 24.39 5.08
C PRO A 581 -9.18 24.01 4.67
N ALA A 582 -10.19 24.61 5.34
CA ALA A 582 -11.60 24.33 5.09
C ALA A 582 -11.99 24.47 3.60
N ALA A 583 -11.47 25.49 2.91
CA ALA A 583 -11.73 25.68 1.48
C ALA A 583 -11.25 24.51 0.59
N LYS A 584 -10.13 23.86 0.93
CA LYS A 584 -9.62 22.69 0.19
C LYS A 584 -10.42 21.43 0.51
N LEU A 585 -10.86 21.29 1.77
CA LEU A 585 -11.78 20.23 2.17
C LEU A 585 -13.14 20.36 1.47
N ASP A 586 -13.69 21.57 1.39
CA ASP A 586 -14.97 21.84 0.71
C ASP A 586 -14.87 21.51 -0.79
N GLU A 587 -13.75 21.86 -1.44
CA GLU A 587 -13.50 21.50 -2.85
C GLU A 587 -13.36 19.99 -3.04
N ALA A 588 -12.65 19.29 -2.13
CA ALA A 588 -12.53 17.84 -2.17
C ALA A 588 -13.87 17.14 -1.92
N ILE A 589 -14.68 17.63 -0.96
CA ILE A 589 -16.04 17.14 -0.70
C ILE A 589 -16.90 17.35 -1.93
N ALA A 590 -16.87 18.53 -2.55
CA ALA A 590 -17.63 18.81 -3.77
C ALA A 590 -17.22 17.92 -4.95
N PHE A 591 -15.93 17.58 -5.05
CA PHE A 591 -15.43 16.65 -6.07
C PHE A 591 -15.90 15.21 -5.82
N TRP A 592 -15.81 14.72 -4.58
CA TRP A 592 -16.12 13.33 -4.22
C TRP A 592 -17.61 13.06 -4.04
N ALA A 593 -18.41 14.03 -3.57
CA ALA A 593 -19.84 13.86 -3.33
C ALA A 593 -20.64 13.24 -4.51
N PRO A 594 -20.49 13.68 -5.77
CA PRO A 594 -21.21 13.05 -6.88
C PRO A 594 -20.69 11.63 -7.18
N ILE A 595 -19.40 11.36 -6.99
CA ILE A 595 -18.80 10.04 -7.21
C ILE A 595 -19.23 9.07 -6.09
N GLU A 596 -19.23 9.54 -4.85
CA GLU A 596 -19.72 8.79 -3.69
C GLU A 596 -21.20 8.46 -3.87
N ALA A 597 -22.04 9.41 -4.29
CA ALA A 597 -23.44 9.15 -4.58
C ALA A 597 -23.62 8.11 -5.70
N GLU A 598 -22.85 8.20 -6.78
CA GLU A 598 -22.86 7.22 -7.88
C GLU A 598 -22.42 5.83 -7.42
N ILE A 599 -21.34 5.73 -6.64
CA ILE A 599 -20.83 4.48 -6.08
C ILE A 599 -21.82 3.88 -5.08
N LEU A 600 -22.39 4.69 -4.18
CA LEU A 600 -23.37 4.22 -3.20
C LEU A 600 -24.65 3.76 -3.89
N GLN A 601 -25.12 4.48 -4.92
CA GLN A 601 -26.30 4.09 -5.69
C GLN A 601 -26.04 2.79 -6.47
N GLU A 602 -24.87 2.65 -7.08
CA GLU A 602 -24.51 1.44 -7.82
C GLU A 602 -24.23 0.27 -6.86
N ALA A 603 -23.62 0.52 -5.70
CA ALA A 603 -23.45 -0.48 -4.65
C ALA A 603 -24.80 -0.94 -4.10
N GLU A 604 -25.75 -0.02 -3.86
CA GLU A 604 -27.10 -0.37 -3.43
C GLU A 604 -27.85 -1.15 -4.51
N ARG A 605 -27.70 -0.77 -5.79
CA ARG A 605 -28.29 -1.49 -6.92
C ARG A 605 -27.69 -2.89 -7.05
N LEU A 606 -26.37 -3.03 -6.97
CA LEU A 606 -25.65 -4.30 -7.06
C LEU A 606 -25.93 -5.19 -5.85
N ASP A 607 -25.95 -4.65 -4.64
CA ASP A 607 -26.32 -5.37 -3.41
C ASP A 607 -27.77 -5.83 -3.46
N SER A 608 -28.69 -4.97 -3.92
CA SER A 608 -30.08 -5.36 -4.19
C SER A 608 -30.18 -6.44 -5.25
N LEU A 609 -29.37 -6.40 -6.30
CA LEU A 609 -29.35 -7.42 -7.35
C LEU A 609 -28.77 -8.74 -6.83
N ILE A 610 -27.70 -8.70 -6.02
CA ILE A 610 -27.12 -9.86 -5.36
C ILE A 610 -28.15 -10.49 -4.42
N LYS A 611 -28.86 -9.69 -3.62
CA LYS A 611 -29.95 -10.16 -2.76
C LYS A 611 -31.08 -10.82 -3.56
N GLN A 612 -31.50 -10.23 -4.67
CA GLN A 612 -32.53 -10.81 -5.54
C GLN A 612 -32.06 -12.11 -6.20
N LEU A 613 -30.81 -12.17 -6.67
CA LEU A 613 -30.23 -13.37 -7.25
C LEU A 613 -30.06 -14.49 -6.21
N LYS A 614 -29.60 -14.16 -5.00
CA LYS A 614 -29.51 -15.10 -3.86
C LYS A 614 -30.87 -15.63 -3.42
N GLN A 615 -31.94 -14.84 -3.49
CA GLN A 615 -33.30 -15.32 -3.19
C GLN A 615 -33.80 -16.36 -4.18
N VAL A 616 -33.37 -16.29 -5.44
CA VAL A 616 -33.80 -17.21 -6.51
C VAL A 616 -32.89 -18.43 -6.61
N ASP A 617 -31.57 -18.23 -6.60
CA ASP A 617 -30.56 -19.29 -6.66
C ASP A 617 -29.34 -18.92 -5.79
N PRO A 618 -29.36 -19.25 -4.50
CA PRO A 618 -28.26 -18.95 -3.58
C PRO A 618 -26.93 -19.59 -4.03
N GLN A 619 -27.00 -20.81 -4.58
CA GLN A 619 -25.81 -21.61 -4.92
C GLN A 619 -25.17 -21.16 -6.24
N GLY A 620 -25.99 -20.88 -7.26
CA GLY A 620 -25.52 -20.34 -8.53
C GLY A 620 -24.95 -18.93 -8.37
N THR A 621 -25.59 -18.11 -7.53
CA THR A 621 -25.13 -16.74 -7.25
C THR A 621 -23.80 -16.74 -6.49
N LEU A 622 -23.63 -17.59 -5.48
CA LEU A 622 -22.36 -17.71 -4.75
C LEU A 622 -21.21 -18.10 -5.69
N ARG A 623 -21.41 -19.10 -6.57
CA ARG A 623 -20.39 -19.49 -7.56
C ARG A 623 -20.09 -18.38 -8.56
N PHE A 624 -21.12 -17.66 -9.01
CA PHE A 624 -20.97 -16.54 -9.93
C PHE A 624 -20.14 -15.40 -9.31
N LEU A 625 -20.37 -15.07 -8.03
CA LEU A 625 -19.61 -14.08 -7.28
C LEU A 625 -18.16 -14.53 -7.05
N GLU A 626 -17.94 -15.81 -6.69
CA GLU A 626 -16.59 -16.40 -6.54
C GLU A 626 -15.79 -16.38 -7.86
N GLU A 627 -16.40 -16.77 -8.98
CA GLU A 627 -15.75 -16.76 -10.29
C GLU A 627 -15.29 -15.35 -10.71
N HIS A 628 -16.04 -14.32 -10.31
CA HIS A 628 -15.74 -12.92 -10.62
C HIS A 628 -14.98 -12.20 -9.50
N LYS A 629 -14.56 -12.92 -8.43
CA LYS A 629 -13.86 -12.37 -7.26
C LYS A 629 -14.57 -11.19 -6.60
N ILE A 630 -15.90 -11.14 -6.72
CA ILE A 630 -16.70 -10.12 -6.04
C ILE A 630 -16.82 -10.58 -4.59
N PRO A 631 -16.33 -9.80 -3.61
CA PRO A 631 -16.40 -10.19 -2.21
C PRO A 631 -17.88 -10.30 -1.82
N ASP A 632 -18.36 -11.52 -1.73
CA ASP A 632 -19.66 -11.79 -1.15
C ASP A 632 -19.53 -11.64 0.36
N HIS A 633 -20.54 -11.06 1.00
CA HIS A 633 -20.65 -11.21 2.43
C HIS A 633 -20.73 -12.70 2.73
N ASP A 634 -19.89 -13.14 3.66
CA ASP A 634 -19.91 -14.51 4.15
C ASP A 634 -21.38 -14.93 4.36
N PRO A 635 -21.86 -16.00 3.71
CA PRO A 635 -23.23 -16.47 3.86
C PRO A 635 -23.64 -16.62 5.33
N LEU A 636 -22.66 -16.89 6.20
CA LEU A 636 -22.83 -16.88 7.63
C LEU A 636 -23.08 -15.47 8.20
N ASP A 637 -22.35 -14.45 7.77
CA ASP A 637 -22.57 -13.06 8.21
C ASP A 637 -23.96 -12.54 7.78
N GLU A 638 -24.45 -12.96 6.63
CA GLU A 638 -25.82 -12.66 6.20
C GLU A 638 -26.87 -13.35 7.06
N GLU A 639 -26.63 -14.62 7.43
CA GLU A 639 -27.51 -15.34 8.36
C GLU A 639 -27.47 -14.75 9.78
N LEU A 640 -26.30 -14.33 10.26
CA LEU A 640 -26.10 -13.67 11.56
C LEU A 640 -26.81 -12.30 11.64
N ARG A 641 -26.76 -11.50 10.56
CA ARG A 641 -27.47 -10.21 10.49
C ARG A 641 -28.98 -10.33 10.57
N ASN A 642 -29.53 -11.47 10.13
CA ASN A 642 -30.96 -11.75 10.14
C ASN A 642 -31.42 -12.51 11.40
N LEU A 643 -30.54 -12.70 12.39
CA LEU A 643 -30.93 -13.34 13.65
C LEU A 643 -31.94 -12.49 14.43
N PRO A 644 -32.92 -13.11 15.09
CA PRO A 644 -33.81 -12.41 16.00
C PRO A 644 -33.06 -11.94 17.26
N LEU A 645 -33.52 -10.84 17.87
CA LEU A 645 -32.89 -10.23 19.06
C LEU A 645 -32.67 -11.21 20.22
N ASP A 646 -33.50 -12.25 20.33
CA ASP A 646 -33.39 -13.26 21.39
C ASP A 646 -32.37 -14.37 21.10
N ALA A 647 -31.77 -14.39 19.90
CA ALA A 647 -30.73 -15.31 19.47
C ALA A 647 -29.38 -14.63 19.22
N ILE A 648 -29.35 -13.32 18.92
CA ILE A 648 -28.12 -12.58 18.62
C ILE A 648 -27.09 -12.71 19.75
N ASP A 649 -27.50 -12.50 21.00
CA ASP A 649 -26.60 -12.59 22.17
C ASP A 649 -26.14 -14.03 22.48
N ALA A 650 -26.79 -15.02 21.87
CA ALA A 650 -26.52 -16.44 22.08
C ALA A 650 -25.64 -17.06 20.98
N VAL A 651 -25.37 -16.35 19.88
CA VAL A 651 -24.64 -16.89 18.72
C VAL A 651 -23.31 -16.14 18.56
N GLU A 652 -22.21 -16.87 18.61
CA GLU A 652 -20.86 -16.36 18.38
C GLU A 652 -20.26 -16.97 17.11
N LYS A 653 -19.68 -16.12 16.25
CA LYS A 653 -18.97 -16.56 15.05
C LYS A 653 -17.56 -17.01 15.44
N LEU A 654 -17.20 -18.26 15.14
CA LEU A 654 -15.88 -18.82 15.42
C LEU A 654 -14.97 -18.92 14.18
N GLY A 655 -15.55 -18.84 12.98
CA GLY A 655 -14.87 -18.90 11.69
C GLY A 655 -15.85 -18.69 10.55
N ASP A 656 -15.38 -18.83 9.31
CA ASP A 656 -16.17 -18.48 8.12
C ASP A 656 -17.45 -19.33 7.97
N ASN A 657 -17.40 -20.60 8.41
CA ASN A 657 -18.53 -21.52 8.30
C ASN A 657 -18.97 -22.10 9.66
N THR A 658 -18.43 -21.57 10.75
CA THR A 658 -18.58 -22.15 12.09
C THR A 658 -19.16 -21.16 13.09
N VAL A 659 -20.22 -21.58 13.76
CA VAL A 659 -20.84 -20.83 14.85
C VAL A 659 -20.92 -21.65 16.12
N GLU A 660 -20.81 -20.95 17.24
CA GLU A 660 -21.17 -21.45 18.55
C GLU A 660 -22.52 -20.87 18.95
N ILE A 661 -23.47 -21.74 19.30
CA ILE A 661 -24.77 -21.36 19.80
C ILE A 661 -24.87 -21.76 21.27
N SER A 662 -25.04 -20.77 22.13
CA SER A 662 -25.08 -20.90 23.59
C SER A 662 -26.50 -21.03 24.11
N PHE A 663 -26.77 -22.08 24.89
CA PHE A 663 -28.06 -22.25 25.56
C PHE A 663 -27.89 -22.31 27.08
N SER A 664 -28.55 -21.38 27.78
CA SER A 664 -28.56 -21.38 29.24
C SER A 664 -29.31 -22.59 29.80
N LEU A 665 -28.67 -23.32 30.71
CA LEU A 665 -29.31 -24.41 31.44
C LEU A 665 -30.19 -23.90 32.58
N ALA A 666 -30.26 -22.59 32.83
CA ALA A 666 -31.10 -21.97 33.89
C ALA A 666 -32.57 -22.40 33.82
N VAL A 667 -33.08 -22.67 32.61
CA VAL A 667 -34.43 -23.21 32.35
C VAL A 667 -34.67 -24.57 33.04
N LEU A 668 -33.60 -25.32 33.31
CA LEU A 668 -33.65 -26.62 33.99
C LEU A 668 -33.30 -26.48 35.47
N SER A 669 -34.21 -26.95 36.34
CA SER A 669 -33.95 -27.03 37.79
C SER A 669 -32.71 -27.88 38.12
N PRO A 670 -31.98 -27.62 39.23
CA PRO A 670 -30.81 -28.40 39.64
C PRO A 670 -31.09 -29.91 39.78
N LEU A 671 -32.28 -30.26 40.27
CA LEU A 671 -32.73 -31.65 40.37
C LEU A 671 -32.83 -32.30 38.99
N HIS A 672 -33.46 -31.62 38.02
CA HIS A 672 -33.62 -32.12 36.66
C HIS A 672 -32.27 -32.28 35.93
N ARG A 673 -31.35 -31.32 36.12
CA ARG A 673 -29.97 -31.42 35.60
C ARG A 673 -29.26 -32.67 36.13
N THR A 674 -29.34 -32.90 37.45
CA THR A 674 -28.75 -34.08 38.11
C THR A 674 -29.28 -35.38 37.52
N VAL A 675 -30.59 -35.43 37.26
CA VAL A 675 -31.30 -36.61 36.72
C VAL A 675 -30.91 -36.93 35.29
N MET A 676 -30.67 -35.91 34.46
CA MET A 676 -30.22 -36.13 33.09
C MET A 676 -28.71 -36.34 32.97
N GLY A 677 -28.00 -36.41 34.11
CA GLY A 677 -26.55 -36.61 34.15
C GLY A 677 -25.74 -35.37 33.73
N VAL A 678 -26.33 -34.17 33.86
CA VAL A 678 -25.61 -32.91 33.65
C VAL A 678 -24.72 -32.64 34.88
N PRO A 679 -23.41 -32.32 34.71
CA PRO A 679 -22.52 -31.93 35.80
C PRO A 679 -23.05 -30.74 36.60
N LYS A 680 -22.74 -30.66 37.89
CA LYS A 680 -23.27 -29.61 38.78
C LYS A 680 -22.71 -28.23 38.43
N GLU A 681 -21.51 -28.21 37.87
CA GLU A 681 -20.76 -27.03 37.47
C GLU A 681 -21.26 -26.46 36.13
N ALA A 682 -22.02 -27.24 35.35
CA ALA A 682 -22.48 -26.83 34.03
C ALA A 682 -23.66 -25.85 34.09
N THR A 683 -23.43 -24.68 33.51
CA THR A 683 -24.39 -23.56 33.42
C THR A 683 -24.92 -23.35 32.02
N THR A 684 -24.12 -23.67 31.00
CA THR A 684 -24.43 -23.47 29.58
C THR A 684 -24.12 -24.74 28.78
N VAL A 685 -24.89 -25.00 27.72
CA VAL A 685 -24.56 -25.96 26.67
C VAL A 685 -24.27 -25.21 25.38
N PHE A 686 -23.15 -25.53 24.75
CA PHE A 686 -22.72 -24.98 23.47
C PHE A 686 -23.01 -25.98 22.36
N LEU A 687 -23.64 -25.50 21.30
CA LEU A 687 -23.81 -26.20 20.04
C LEU A 687 -22.88 -25.56 19.01
N PHE A 688 -21.85 -26.28 18.64
CA PHE A 688 -21.00 -25.91 17.52
C PHE A 688 -21.67 -26.42 16.25
N LEU A 689 -21.94 -25.52 15.31
CA LEU A 689 -22.53 -25.84 14.02
C LEU A 689 -21.53 -25.43 12.93
N GLU A 690 -21.15 -26.39 12.10
CA GLU A 690 -20.36 -26.16 10.90
C GLU A 690 -21.26 -26.38 9.69
N THR A 691 -21.43 -25.32 8.91
CA THR A 691 -22.33 -25.31 7.76
C THR A 691 -21.53 -25.15 6.48
N ASP A 692 -21.56 -26.17 5.62
CA ASP A 692 -21.11 -26.00 4.25
C ASP A 692 -22.20 -25.29 3.44
N TYR A 693 -22.09 -23.97 3.35
CA TYR A 693 -22.99 -23.16 2.54
C TYR A 693 -22.88 -23.46 1.03
N LYS A 694 -21.92 -24.27 0.58
CA LYS A 694 -21.82 -24.75 -0.82
C LYS A 694 -22.63 -26.02 -1.08
N GLY A 695 -23.24 -26.59 -0.03
CA GLY A 695 -24.14 -27.75 -0.11
C GLY A 695 -23.47 -29.05 -0.56
N ARG A 696 -22.15 -29.19 -0.42
CA ARG A 696 -21.40 -30.40 -0.76
C ARG A 696 -21.47 -31.41 0.38
N GLU A 697 -21.45 -30.92 1.61
CA GLU A 697 -21.51 -31.72 2.84
C GLU A 697 -22.73 -31.35 3.70
N PRO A 698 -23.33 -32.32 4.43
CA PRO A 698 -24.37 -32.03 5.40
C PRO A 698 -23.83 -31.22 6.58
N GLN A 699 -24.68 -30.41 7.21
CA GLN A 699 -24.32 -29.64 8.40
C GLN A 699 -23.77 -30.56 9.50
N GLN A 700 -22.56 -30.27 9.95
CA GLN A 700 -21.92 -30.98 11.03
C GLN A 700 -22.15 -30.25 12.34
N TYR A 701 -22.25 -31.00 13.43
CA TYR A 701 -22.48 -30.40 14.73
C TYR A 701 -21.76 -31.14 15.85
N SER A 702 -21.45 -30.39 16.91
CA SER A 702 -21.01 -30.97 18.18
C SER A 702 -21.64 -30.24 19.35
N LEU A 703 -21.87 -30.97 20.45
CA LEU A 703 -22.48 -30.43 21.67
C LEU A 703 -21.51 -30.56 22.83
N ARG A 704 -21.34 -29.47 23.59
CA ARG A 704 -20.44 -29.40 24.75
C ARG A 704 -21.12 -28.72 25.93
N LEU A 705 -20.81 -29.18 27.14
CA LEU A 705 -21.22 -28.51 28.37
C LEU A 705 -20.08 -27.61 28.86
N ASP A 706 -20.43 -26.43 29.34
CA ASP A 706 -19.48 -25.52 29.99
C ASP A 706 -19.07 -26.08 31.35
N CYS A 707 -17.99 -26.86 31.40
CA CYS A 707 -17.46 -27.43 32.63
C CYS A 707 -16.02 -26.96 32.79
N THR A 708 -15.62 -26.57 34.01
CA THR A 708 -14.23 -26.24 34.36
C THR A 708 -13.37 -27.51 34.33
N MET A 709 -12.99 -27.97 33.14
CA MET A 709 -12.00 -29.02 32.95
C MET A 709 -10.69 -28.38 32.49
N SER A 710 -9.58 -28.84 33.06
CA SER A 710 -8.24 -28.42 32.67
C SER A 710 -8.02 -28.58 31.16
N THR A 711 -7.20 -27.71 30.58
CA THR A 711 -6.85 -27.63 29.16
C THR A 711 -6.36 -28.95 28.51
N VAL A 712 -6.01 -29.94 29.32
CA VAL A 712 -5.54 -31.28 28.88
C VAL A 712 -6.68 -32.20 28.39
N ASP A 713 -7.94 -31.96 28.81
CA ASP A 713 -9.08 -32.84 28.48
C ASP A 713 -9.95 -32.36 27.30
N ILE A 714 -9.61 -31.23 26.67
CA ILE A 714 -10.42 -30.60 25.59
C ILE A 714 -10.59 -31.50 24.35
N LYS A 715 -9.70 -32.47 24.14
CA LYS A 715 -9.78 -33.44 23.02
C LYS A 715 -10.56 -34.72 23.35
N ARG A 716 -10.98 -34.94 24.60
CA ARG A 716 -11.81 -36.09 24.97
C ARG A 716 -13.27 -35.64 25.00
N GLN A 717 -14.08 -36.13 24.05
CA GLN A 717 -15.53 -35.94 24.12
C GLN A 717 -16.01 -36.33 25.53
N PRO A 718 -16.84 -35.50 26.20
CA PRO A 718 -17.39 -35.89 27.49
C PRO A 718 -18.13 -37.20 27.33
N ALA A 719 -17.98 -38.11 28.30
CA ALA A 719 -18.75 -39.35 28.33
C ALA A 719 -20.23 -39.01 28.11
N PRO A 720 -20.92 -39.70 27.18
CA PRO A 720 -22.28 -39.33 26.82
C PRO A 720 -23.16 -39.41 28.09
N ASN A 721 -23.97 -38.38 28.32
CA ASN A 721 -25.00 -38.36 29.36
C ASN A 721 -26.39 -38.26 28.71
N LEU A 722 -27.45 -38.52 29.48
CA LEU A 722 -28.82 -38.56 28.96
C LEU A 722 -29.23 -37.22 28.32
N PHE A 723 -28.82 -36.09 28.92
CA PHE A 723 -29.09 -34.76 28.40
C PHE A 723 -28.50 -34.53 27.00
N LEU A 724 -27.19 -34.77 26.84
CA LEU A 724 -26.49 -34.63 25.58
C LEU A 724 -26.99 -35.64 24.55
N TRP A 725 -27.34 -36.86 24.96
CA TRP A 725 -27.96 -37.84 24.06
C TRP A 725 -29.28 -37.32 23.49
N HIS A 726 -30.16 -36.80 24.35
CA HIS A 726 -31.47 -36.28 23.93
C HIS A 726 -31.32 -35.08 22.99
N LEU A 727 -30.44 -34.13 23.31
CA LEU A 727 -30.14 -33.00 22.43
C LEU A 727 -29.48 -33.41 21.13
N LYS A 728 -28.49 -34.33 21.16
CA LYS A 728 -27.86 -34.87 19.94
C LYS A 728 -28.90 -35.52 19.04
N ARG A 729 -29.84 -36.30 19.59
CA ARG A 729 -30.92 -36.89 18.82
C ARG A 729 -31.82 -35.82 18.18
N LEU A 730 -32.19 -34.78 18.92
CA LEU A 730 -32.96 -33.67 18.38
C LEU A 730 -32.24 -33.01 17.20
N VAL A 731 -31.00 -32.55 17.42
CA VAL A 731 -30.22 -31.82 16.41
C VAL A 731 -29.97 -32.72 15.20
N HIS A 732 -29.56 -33.97 15.41
CA HIS A 732 -29.36 -34.94 14.32
C HIS A 732 -30.63 -35.14 13.48
N THR A 733 -31.79 -35.30 14.10
CA THR A 733 -33.05 -35.49 13.37
C THR A 733 -33.43 -34.25 12.56
N GLN A 734 -33.16 -33.05 13.07
CA GLN A 734 -33.39 -31.80 12.33
C GLN A 734 -32.46 -31.69 11.12
N LEU A 735 -31.16 -31.95 11.31
CA LEU A 735 -30.17 -31.86 10.24
C LEU A 735 -30.31 -32.96 9.18
N GLN A 736 -30.90 -34.11 9.53
CA GLN A 736 -31.24 -35.16 8.55
C GLN A 736 -32.34 -34.74 7.55
N ALA A 737 -33.17 -33.76 7.90
CA ALA A 737 -34.22 -33.25 7.01
C ALA A 737 -33.68 -32.27 5.95
N GLY A 738 -32.47 -31.75 6.13
CA GLY A 738 -31.84 -30.76 5.26
C GLY A 738 -31.04 -29.74 6.08
N ARG A 739 -30.52 -28.71 5.40
CA ARG A 739 -29.90 -27.55 6.07
C ARG A 739 -30.97 -26.81 6.88
N VAL A 740 -30.72 -26.62 8.16
CA VAL A 740 -31.56 -25.83 9.08
C VAL A 740 -30.82 -24.54 9.41
N GLY A 741 -31.54 -23.41 9.38
CA GLY A 741 -30.96 -22.11 9.72
C GLY A 741 -30.67 -21.96 11.22
N ILE A 742 -29.72 -21.10 11.59
CA ILE A 742 -29.28 -20.84 12.96
C ILE A 742 -30.46 -20.40 13.84
N ALA A 743 -31.32 -19.49 13.36
CA ALA A 743 -32.48 -19.02 14.10
C ALA A 743 -33.51 -20.14 14.38
N GLU A 744 -33.79 -20.98 13.38
CA GLU A 744 -34.71 -22.11 13.49
C GLU A 744 -34.16 -23.18 14.44
N LEU A 745 -32.87 -23.49 14.32
CA LEU A 745 -32.19 -24.45 15.17
C LEU A 745 -32.13 -23.95 16.63
N HIS A 746 -31.79 -22.68 16.84
CA HIS A 746 -31.80 -22.03 18.15
C HIS A 746 -33.20 -22.09 18.77
N GLY A 747 -34.24 -21.68 18.03
CA GLY A 747 -35.63 -21.74 18.50
C GLY A 747 -36.06 -23.17 18.86
N THR A 748 -35.71 -24.15 18.03
CA THR A 748 -36.06 -25.56 18.26
C THR A 748 -35.37 -26.14 19.49
N VAL A 749 -34.08 -25.86 19.68
CA VAL A 749 -33.32 -26.33 20.86
C VAL A 749 -33.81 -25.62 22.12
N LYS A 750 -34.05 -24.30 22.08
CA LYS A 750 -34.61 -23.51 23.18
C LYS A 750 -35.97 -24.04 23.62
N ALA A 751 -36.90 -24.20 22.70
CA ALA A 751 -38.21 -24.80 22.96
C ALA A 751 -38.09 -26.23 23.50
N ARG A 752 -37.12 -27.00 23.01
CA ARG A 752 -36.85 -28.35 23.53
C ARG A 752 -36.38 -28.31 24.97
N LEU A 753 -35.50 -27.39 25.37
CA LEU A 753 -35.02 -27.29 26.75
C LEU A 753 -36.17 -27.04 27.74
N GLU A 754 -37.18 -26.27 27.32
CA GLU A 754 -38.37 -26.01 28.14
C GLU A 754 -39.27 -27.24 28.29
N ASN A 755 -39.50 -27.98 27.20
CA ASN A 755 -40.42 -29.13 27.19
C ASN A 755 -39.75 -30.51 27.20
N MET A 756 -38.43 -30.57 27.45
CA MET A 756 -37.60 -31.78 27.35
C MET A 756 -38.13 -32.94 28.21
N ARG A 757 -38.79 -32.61 29.32
CA ARG A 757 -39.42 -33.54 30.28
C ARG A 757 -40.57 -34.35 29.70
N GLN A 758 -41.28 -33.78 28.73
CA GLN A 758 -42.49 -34.34 28.13
C GLN A 758 -42.19 -34.97 26.76
N ALA A 759 -40.92 -35.01 26.36
CA ALA A 759 -40.48 -35.45 25.06
C ALA A 759 -39.92 -36.87 25.10
N CYS A 760 -40.24 -37.64 24.07
CA CYS A 760 -39.58 -38.92 23.82
C CYS A 760 -38.08 -38.69 23.56
N VAL A 761 -37.23 -39.32 24.37
CA VAL A 761 -35.75 -39.23 24.23
C VAL A 761 -35.22 -39.80 22.91
N SER A 762 -35.98 -40.65 22.24
CA SER A 762 -35.58 -41.30 20.99
C SER A 762 -36.07 -40.55 19.74
N CYS A 763 -37.35 -40.16 19.68
CA CYS A 763 -37.95 -39.54 18.50
C CYS A 763 -38.37 -38.07 18.69
N GLY A 764 -38.18 -37.49 19.88
CA GLY A 764 -38.53 -36.10 20.16
C GLY A 764 -40.04 -35.78 20.18
N ARG A 765 -40.92 -36.76 19.94
CA ARG A 765 -42.37 -36.54 20.00
C ARG A 765 -42.79 -36.17 21.43
N LEU A 766 -43.53 -35.07 21.56
CA LEU A 766 -44.15 -34.70 22.84
C LEU A 766 -45.21 -35.76 23.19
N GLN A 767 -45.09 -36.33 24.38
CA GLN A 767 -46.04 -37.28 24.92
C GLN A 767 -47.17 -36.48 25.56
N THR A 768 -48.32 -36.46 24.91
CA THR A 768 -49.53 -35.69 25.30
C THR A 768 -50.29 -36.32 26.48
N SER A 769 -49.78 -37.35 27.13
CA SER A 769 -50.41 -37.98 28.30
C SER A 769 -50.27 -37.12 29.56
N ARG A 770 -51.20 -36.16 29.69
CA ARG A 770 -51.76 -35.63 30.95
C ARG A 770 -50.85 -34.81 31.87
N GLY A 771 -50.34 -33.64 31.47
CA GLY A 771 -49.90 -32.59 32.44
C GLY A 771 -48.88 -32.99 33.53
N ILE A 772 -48.28 -34.18 33.46
CA ILE A 772 -47.38 -34.74 34.47
C ILE A 772 -45.96 -34.36 34.07
N GLN A 773 -45.30 -33.59 34.92
CA GLN A 773 -43.89 -33.27 34.75
C GLN A 773 -43.04 -34.46 35.18
N LEU A 774 -42.83 -35.43 34.27
CA LEU A 774 -41.84 -36.48 34.50
C LEU A 774 -40.45 -35.83 34.62
N LEU A 775 -39.73 -36.11 35.70
CA LEU A 775 -38.38 -35.60 35.86
C LEU A 775 -37.36 -36.36 35.01
N ARG A 776 -37.63 -37.63 34.66
CA ARG A 776 -36.78 -38.43 33.77
C ARG A 776 -37.49 -38.61 32.43
N PRO A 777 -36.98 -38.05 31.33
CA PRO A 777 -37.54 -38.32 30.02
C PRO A 777 -37.19 -39.75 29.58
N GLY A 778 -38.12 -40.41 28.89
CA GLY A 778 -37.98 -41.79 28.42
C GLY A 778 -38.51 -41.97 27.00
N PRO A 779 -38.35 -43.16 26.40
CA PRO A 779 -38.91 -43.45 25.08
C PRO A 779 -40.45 -43.50 25.13
N CYS A 780 -41.09 -43.17 24.00
CA CYS A 780 -42.54 -43.37 23.83
C CYS A 780 -42.88 -44.85 23.60
N ASP A 781 -44.17 -45.17 23.56
CA ASP A 781 -44.66 -46.55 23.40
C ASP A 781 -44.36 -47.19 22.02
N GLN A 782 -43.78 -46.43 21.09
CA GLN A 782 -43.35 -46.98 19.81
C GLN A 782 -42.21 -48.00 20.01
N LYS A 783 -42.40 -49.21 19.48
CA LYS A 783 -41.42 -50.28 19.55
C LYS A 783 -40.02 -49.86 19.08
N ALA A 784 -39.91 -49.13 17.96
CA ALA A 784 -38.63 -48.62 17.47
C ALA A 784 -37.91 -47.68 18.47
N CYS A 785 -38.67 -46.82 19.18
CA CYS A 785 -38.11 -45.95 20.20
C CYS A 785 -37.65 -46.72 21.44
N GLN A 786 -38.40 -47.75 21.82
CA GLN A 786 -38.09 -48.65 22.94
C GLN A 786 -36.86 -49.52 22.62
N ASP A 787 -36.78 -50.09 21.43
CA ASP A 787 -35.64 -50.90 20.99
C ASP A 787 -34.38 -50.04 20.92
N THR A 788 -34.48 -48.83 20.35
CA THR A 788 -33.38 -47.85 20.34
C THR A 788 -32.94 -47.51 21.75
N TRP A 789 -33.89 -47.19 22.64
CA TRP A 789 -33.58 -46.87 24.03
C TRP A 789 -32.91 -48.04 24.74
N ASN A 790 -33.45 -49.25 24.64
CA ASN A 790 -32.92 -50.43 25.31
C ASN A 790 -31.55 -50.86 24.78
N SER A 791 -31.17 -50.45 23.56
CA SER A 791 -29.82 -50.68 23.01
C SER A 791 -28.75 -49.75 23.59
N LEU A 792 -29.15 -48.69 24.31
CA LEU A 792 -28.20 -47.74 24.90
C LEU A 792 -27.52 -48.31 26.15
N PRO A 793 -26.26 -47.92 26.41
CA PRO A 793 -25.57 -48.19 27.66
C PRO A 793 -26.42 -47.89 28.90
N ILE A 794 -26.38 -48.77 29.90
CA ILE A 794 -27.24 -48.64 31.09
C ILE A 794 -26.97 -47.37 31.89
N ASP A 795 -25.75 -46.83 31.88
CA ASP A 795 -25.41 -45.55 32.52
C ASP A 795 -26.01 -44.33 31.82
N LEU A 796 -26.36 -44.43 30.53
CA LEU A 796 -27.15 -43.42 29.84
C LEU A 796 -28.63 -43.50 30.21
N ARG A 797 -29.15 -44.74 30.31
CA ARG A 797 -30.56 -44.98 30.63
C ARG A 797 -30.88 -44.70 32.10
N ILE A 798 -29.91 -44.95 32.96
CA ILE A 798 -30.03 -44.91 34.42
C ILE A 798 -28.76 -44.25 35.00
N PRO A 799 -28.62 -42.92 34.86
CA PRO A 799 -27.45 -42.19 35.37
C PRO A 799 -27.32 -42.31 36.90
N ASP A 800 -28.42 -42.56 37.61
CA ASP A 800 -28.47 -42.74 39.07
C ASP A 800 -27.54 -43.83 39.60
N ILE A 801 -27.20 -44.84 38.81
CA ILE A 801 -26.22 -45.86 39.23
C ILE A 801 -24.88 -45.20 39.58
N LYS A 802 -24.52 -44.13 38.86
CA LYS A 802 -23.30 -43.34 39.08
C LYS A 802 -23.57 -42.10 39.96
N THR A 803 -24.64 -41.36 39.70
CA THR A 803 -24.91 -40.07 40.37
C THR A 803 -25.56 -40.23 41.75
N ASN A 804 -26.40 -41.24 41.95
CA ASN A 804 -27.15 -41.51 43.18
C ASN A 804 -27.20 -43.03 43.50
N PRO A 805 -26.02 -43.66 43.76
CA PRO A 805 -25.94 -45.10 43.93
C PRO A 805 -26.78 -45.60 45.12
N LEU A 806 -26.97 -44.77 46.15
CA LEU A 806 -27.73 -45.14 47.34
C LEU A 806 -29.24 -45.23 47.04
N ALA A 807 -29.81 -44.39 46.16
CA ALA A 807 -31.19 -44.58 45.74
C ALA A 807 -31.39 -45.87 44.94
N THR A 808 -30.44 -46.18 44.03
CA THR A 808 -30.45 -47.47 43.31
C THR A 808 -30.33 -48.65 44.28
N ASP A 809 -29.52 -48.51 45.32
CA ASP A 809 -29.34 -49.51 46.38
C ASP A 809 -30.66 -49.79 47.11
N VAL A 810 -31.41 -48.75 47.48
CA VAL A 810 -32.73 -48.86 48.14
C VAL A 810 -33.76 -49.57 47.26
N LEU A 811 -33.81 -49.23 45.96
CA LEU A 811 -34.73 -49.88 45.01
C LEU A 811 -34.41 -51.38 44.87
N LEU A 812 -33.13 -51.70 44.76
CA LEU A 812 -32.68 -53.10 44.66
C LEU A 812 -32.89 -53.86 45.97
N ALA A 813 -32.65 -53.22 47.12
CA ALA A 813 -32.92 -53.78 48.44
C ALA A 813 -34.43 -54.04 48.65
N GLY A 814 -35.30 -53.16 48.15
CA GLY A 814 -36.75 -53.36 48.12
C GLY A 814 -37.16 -54.58 47.31
N LEU A 815 -36.64 -54.72 46.08
CA LEU A 815 -36.90 -55.90 45.24
C LEU A 815 -36.36 -57.19 45.85
N TYR A 816 -35.18 -57.13 46.46
CA TYR A 816 -34.61 -58.26 47.18
C TYR A 816 -35.49 -58.68 48.36
N ALA A 817 -35.93 -57.72 49.18
CA ALA A 817 -36.83 -57.97 50.30
C ALA A 817 -38.19 -58.53 49.84
N ALA A 818 -38.77 -57.98 48.77
CA ALA A 818 -39.98 -58.51 48.16
C ALA A 818 -39.80 -59.96 47.68
N ALA A 819 -38.69 -60.26 47.00
CA ALA A 819 -38.37 -61.60 46.55
C ALA A 819 -38.22 -62.60 47.72
N LEU A 820 -37.71 -62.17 48.88
CA LEU A 820 -37.59 -63.01 50.10
C LEU A 820 -38.93 -63.49 50.63
N THR A 821 -40.00 -62.71 50.46
CA THR A 821 -41.35 -63.08 50.94
C THR A 821 -42.00 -64.21 50.15
N SER A 822 -41.50 -64.51 48.94
CA SER A 822 -42.11 -65.44 47.99
C SER A 822 -43.57 -65.10 47.62
N ARG A 823 -43.96 -63.83 47.77
CA ARG A 823 -45.28 -63.32 47.40
C ARG A 823 -45.19 -62.54 46.08
N PRO A 824 -45.73 -63.06 44.96
CA PRO A 824 -45.65 -62.39 43.66
C PRO A 824 -46.34 -61.02 43.65
N GLU A 825 -47.32 -60.79 44.51
CA GLU A 825 -48.07 -59.53 44.63
C GLU A 825 -47.19 -58.35 45.06
N LEU A 826 -46.03 -58.63 45.68
CA LEU A 826 -45.04 -57.61 46.09
C LEU A 826 -43.97 -57.33 45.03
N LEU A 827 -43.98 -58.07 43.90
CA LEU A 827 -43.08 -57.90 42.76
C LEU A 827 -43.84 -57.39 41.52
N PRO A 828 -44.19 -56.09 41.49
CA PRO A 828 -44.98 -55.52 40.39
C PRO A 828 -44.26 -55.65 39.04
N GLY A 829 -44.99 -56.10 38.02
CA GLY A 829 -44.48 -56.21 36.65
C GLY A 829 -43.29 -57.17 36.51
N ALA A 830 -43.29 -58.29 37.26
CA ALA A 830 -42.20 -59.26 37.31
C ALA A 830 -41.62 -59.62 35.94
N LYS A 831 -40.38 -59.16 35.69
CA LYS A 831 -39.61 -59.43 34.46
C LYS A 831 -38.70 -60.66 34.56
N MET A 832 -38.59 -61.24 35.76
CA MET A 832 -37.79 -62.42 36.09
C MET A 832 -38.35 -63.11 37.35
N ALA A 833 -37.98 -64.37 37.57
CA ALA A 833 -38.44 -65.10 38.76
C ALA A 833 -37.78 -64.56 40.04
N TRP A 834 -38.49 -64.62 41.17
CA TRP A 834 -37.96 -64.16 42.47
C TRP A 834 -36.68 -64.90 42.90
N ILE A 835 -36.48 -66.14 42.45
CA ILE A 835 -35.24 -66.91 42.65
C ILE A 835 -34.06 -66.22 41.94
N ASP A 836 -34.29 -65.71 40.73
CA ASP A 836 -33.25 -65.06 39.93
C ASP A 836 -32.91 -63.69 40.51
N VAL A 837 -33.90 -62.93 41.01
CA VAL A 837 -33.65 -61.66 41.73
C VAL A 837 -32.68 -61.84 42.89
N LYS A 838 -32.90 -62.85 43.73
CA LYS A 838 -32.02 -63.14 44.88
C LYS A 838 -30.61 -63.52 44.42
N LYS A 839 -30.51 -64.44 43.46
CA LYS A 839 -29.23 -64.93 42.93
C LYS A 839 -28.43 -63.78 42.31
N ILE A 840 -29.04 -63.00 41.43
CA ILE A 840 -28.39 -61.90 40.71
C ILE A 840 -27.98 -60.80 41.69
N ALA A 841 -28.87 -60.37 42.59
CA ALA A 841 -28.54 -59.32 43.58
C ALA A 841 -27.36 -59.73 44.48
N ASN A 842 -27.29 -60.99 44.93
CA ASN A 842 -26.18 -61.46 45.77
C ASN A 842 -24.83 -61.54 45.00
N LEU A 843 -24.85 -61.72 43.68
CA LEU A 843 -23.65 -61.71 42.82
C LEU A 843 -23.17 -60.30 42.49
N LEU A 844 -24.05 -59.29 42.58
CA LEU A 844 -23.67 -57.89 42.36
C LEU A 844 -22.84 -57.34 43.53
N PRO A 845 -21.72 -56.65 43.27
CA PRO A 845 -20.97 -55.97 44.32
C PRO A 845 -21.78 -54.77 44.86
N ALA A 846 -21.35 -54.21 45.98
CA ALA A 846 -21.92 -52.97 46.50
C ALA A 846 -21.82 -51.86 45.44
N LEU A 847 -22.90 -51.10 45.21
CA LEU A 847 -22.97 -50.12 44.11
C LEU A 847 -21.91 -49.00 44.20
N LYS A 848 -21.36 -48.76 45.40
CA LYS A 848 -20.19 -47.89 45.60
C LYS A 848 -18.94 -48.33 44.82
N VAL A 849 -18.79 -49.64 44.57
CA VAL A 849 -17.70 -50.25 43.79
C VAL A 849 -17.99 -50.18 42.29
N VAL A 850 -19.27 -50.18 41.91
CA VAL A 850 -19.74 -50.08 40.52
C VAL A 850 -19.63 -48.64 39.99
N LYS A 851 -19.86 -47.65 40.85
CA LYS A 851 -19.84 -46.21 40.54
C LYS A 851 -18.61 -45.70 39.74
N PRO A 852 -17.35 -46.01 40.11
CA PRO A 852 -16.17 -45.48 39.40
C PRO A 852 -15.90 -46.14 38.03
N SER A 853 -16.66 -47.18 37.65
CA SER A 853 -16.41 -47.89 36.39
C SER A 853 -16.77 -47.05 35.17
N VAL A 854 -15.91 -47.14 34.14
CA VAL A 854 -16.04 -46.35 32.91
C VAL A 854 -17.19 -46.87 32.04
N ASN A 855 -17.35 -48.19 31.92
CA ASN A 855 -18.39 -48.82 31.08
C ASN A 855 -19.17 -49.90 31.87
N LEU A 856 -20.40 -49.57 32.27
CA LEU A 856 -21.27 -50.47 33.04
C LEU A 856 -21.80 -51.63 32.20
N SER A 857 -22.10 -51.40 30.92
CA SER A 857 -22.64 -52.43 30.04
C SER A 857 -21.63 -53.55 29.76
N PHE A 858 -20.32 -53.28 29.88
CA PHE A 858 -19.29 -54.32 29.85
C PHE A 858 -19.06 -54.98 31.22
N LEU A 859 -19.16 -54.21 32.32
CA LEU A 859 -18.89 -54.71 33.67
C LEU A 859 -20.01 -55.62 34.21
N LEU A 860 -21.29 -55.24 34.06
CA LEU A 860 -22.40 -55.96 34.67
C LEU A 860 -22.52 -57.44 34.22
N PRO A 861 -22.31 -57.79 32.93
CA PRO A 861 -22.33 -59.18 32.47
C PRO A 861 -21.30 -60.09 33.15
N SER A 862 -20.16 -59.55 33.61
CA SER A 862 -19.13 -60.30 34.34
C SER A 862 -19.59 -60.83 35.70
N TYR A 863 -20.58 -60.16 36.33
CA TYR A 863 -21.21 -60.64 37.56
C TYR A 863 -22.41 -61.54 37.24
N ASN A 864 -23.26 -61.10 36.30
CA ASN A 864 -24.36 -61.90 35.79
C ASN A 864 -24.89 -61.31 34.48
N ILE A 865 -25.16 -62.14 33.46
CA ILE A 865 -25.71 -61.70 32.17
C ILE A 865 -27.07 -60.99 32.27
N GLN A 866 -27.85 -61.23 33.32
CA GLN A 866 -29.15 -60.59 33.56
C GLN A 866 -29.07 -59.39 34.54
N ALA A 867 -27.89 -59.03 35.04
CA ALA A 867 -27.69 -57.92 35.99
C ALA A 867 -28.25 -56.59 35.46
N GLU A 868 -27.98 -56.28 34.19
CA GLU A 868 -28.47 -55.06 33.53
C GLU A 868 -30.00 -55.00 33.50
N ARG A 869 -30.66 -56.15 33.27
CA ARG A 869 -32.13 -56.26 33.26
C ARG A 869 -32.72 -56.07 34.65
N LEU A 870 -32.08 -56.59 35.70
CA LEU A 870 -32.52 -56.40 37.08
C LEU A 870 -32.46 -54.92 37.48
N LEU A 871 -31.34 -54.25 37.20
CA LEU A 871 -31.17 -52.82 37.47
C LEU A 871 -32.17 -51.98 36.65
N SER A 872 -32.36 -52.31 35.37
CA SER A 872 -33.36 -51.65 34.52
C SER A 872 -34.79 -51.85 35.02
N TRP A 873 -35.11 -53.03 35.54
CA TRP A 873 -36.42 -53.29 36.14
C TRP A 873 -36.61 -52.46 37.42
N SER A 874 -35.63 -52.42 38.32
CA SER A 874 -35.71 -51.67 39.58
C SER A 874 -36.06 -50.19 39.38
N HIS A 875 -35.46 -49.56 38.38
CA HIS A 875 -35.74 -48.16 38.02
C HIS A 875 -37.02 -47.98 37.20
N SER A 876 -37.52 -49.02 36.54
CA SER A 876 -38.84 -48.95 35.86
C SER A 876 -40.02 -48.94 36.83
N LEU A 877 -39.83 -49.39 38.07
CA LEU A 877 -40.85 -49.34 39.13
C LEU A 877 -41.02 -47.95 39.75
N THR A 878 -40.10 -47.06 39.46
CA THR A 878 -40.08 -45.68 39.94
C THR A 878 -40.02 -44.72 38.75
N PRO A 879 -41.17 -44.47 38.07
CA PRO A 879 -41.24 -43.36 37.12
C PRO A 879 -40.94 -42.01 37.81
N GLY A 880 -41.22 -41.96 39.11
CA GLY A 880 -40.82 -40.94 40.05
C GLY A 880 -39.38 -41.06 40.52
N ILE A 881 -38.65 -39.95 40.59
CA ILE A 881 -37.23 -40.01 40.94
C ILE A 881 -37.08 -40.02 42.45
N LEU A 882 -36.49 -41.10 42.95
CA LEU A 882 -36.03 -41.21 44.31
C LEU A 882 -34.64 -40.54 44.42
N ALA A 883 -34.62 -39.30 44.88
CA ALA A 883 -33.39 -38.53 45.05
C ALA A 883 -33.00 -38.46 46.53
N LEU A 884 -31.70 -38.51 46.84
CA LEU A 884 -31.24 -38.24 48.21
C LEU A 884 -31.54 -36.78 48.57
N ALA A 885 -32.17 -36.53 49.72
CA ALA A 885 -32.52 -35.19 50.16
C ALA A 885 -31.26 -34.36 50.45
N THR A 886 -31.17 -33.19 49.84
CA THR A 886 -30.10 -32.21 50.04
C THR A 886 -30.49 -31.20 51.12
N SER A 887 -29.55 -30.40 51.63
CA SER A 887 -29.75 -29.54 52.82
C SER A 887 -31.02 -28.67 52.79
N THR A 888 -31.43 -28.18 51.62
CA THR A 888 -32.63 -27.34 51.44
C THR A 888 -33.95 -28.11 51.42
N THR A 889 -33.88 -29.44 51.26
CA THR A 889 -35.03 -30.32 51.04
C THR A 889 -35.14 -31.43 52.09
N LYS A 890 -34.18 -31.50 53.02
CA LYS A 890 -34.24 -32.36 54.20
C LYS A 890 -35.31 -31.83 55.14
N ILE A 891 -36.16 -32.73 55.63
CA ILE A 891 -37.05 -32.43 56.74
C ILE A 891 -36.18 -32.26 58.00
N PRO A 892 -36.20 -31.08 58.65
CA PRO A 892 -35.45 -30.85 59.88
C PRO A 892 -36.08 -31.64 61.03
N ASN A 893 -35.29 -31.90 62.09
CA ASN A 893 -35.73 -32.57 63.33
C ASN A 893 -35.99 -34.08 63.26
N LEU A 894 -35.66 -34.76 62.14
CA LEU A 894 -35.51 -36.22 62.14
C LEU A 894 -34.16 -36.62 62.75
N PRO A 895 -34.01 -37.87 63.26
CA PRO A 895 -32.75 -38.35 63.85
C PRO A 895 -31.55 -38.17 62.91
N LEU A 896 -30.37 -37.85 63.45
CA LEU A 896 -29.16 -37.49 62.67
C LEU A 896 -28.73 -38.56 61.65
N ASP A 897 -28.97 -39.84 61.95
CA ASP A 897 -28.60 -40.97 61.11
C ASP A 897 -29.70 -41.36 60.10
N THR A 898 -30.78 -40.57 60.00
CA THR A 898 -31.86 -40.79 59.05
C THR A 898 -31.41 -40.45 57.63
N VAL A 899 -31.43 -41.44 56.76
CA VAL A 899 -31.25 -41.23 55.32
C VAL A 899 -32.60 -40.82 54.74
N GLN A 900 -32.70 -39.58 54.27
CA GLN A 900 -33.92 -39.04 53.70
C GLN A 900 -33.82 -39.03 52.18
N PHE A 901 -34.82 -39.60 51.51
CA PHE A 901 -35.02 -39.47 50.08
C PHE A 901 -36.30 -38.71 49.79
N ILE A 902 -36.30 -38.03 48.66
CA ILE A 902 -37.45 -37.29 48.13
C ILE A 902 -37.92 -38.01 46.90
N LEU A 903 -39.23 -38.23 46.84
CA LEU A 903 -39.96 -38.69 45.70
C LEU A 903 -40.71 -37.49 45.11
N SER A 904 -40.08 -36.85 44.14
CA SER A 904 -40.50 -35.55 43.58
C SER A 904 -41.73 -35.66 42.67
N SER A 905 -41.95 -36.83 42.07
CA SER A 905 -43.19 -37.22 41.41
C SER A 905 -43.47 -38.68 41.75
N THR A 906 -44.71 -39.10 41.93
CA THR A 906 -45.08 -40.51 42.09
C THR A 906 -45.42 -41.15 40.74
N HIS A 907 -45.98 -42.36 40.73
CA HIS A 907 -46.44 -43.01 39.51
C HIS A 907 -47.46 -42.12 38.78
N PRO A 908 -47.39 -41.95 37.44
CA PRO A 908 -48.23 -41.03 36.66
C PRO A 908 -49.73 -41.12 36.98
N HIS A 909 -50.26 -42.34 37.14
CA HIS A 909 -51.67 -42.55 37.50
C HIS A 909 -52.02 -42.04 38.90
N ALA A 910 -51.16 -42.26 39.90
CA ALA A 910 -51.39 -41.79 41.27
C ALA A 910 -51.25 -40.26 41.35
N GLU A 911 -50.27 -39.69 40.66
CA GLU A 911 -50.08 -38.23 40.58
C GLU A 911 -51.28 -37.54 39.90
N THR A 912 -51.81 -38.15 38.83
CA THR A 912 -53.04 -37.67 38.16
C THR A 912 -54.23 -37.72 39.11
N ALA A 913 -54.43 -38.86 39.78
CA ALA A 913 -55.57 -39.05 40.69
C ALA A 913 -55.53 -38.07 41.88
N PHE A 914 -54.33 -37.80 42.41
CA PHE A 914 -54.12 -36.84 43.48
C PHE A 914 -54.36 -35.40 43.02
N THR A 915 -53.74 -35.00 41.89
CA THR A 915 -53.87 -33.65 41.34
C THR A 915 -55.32 -33.32 40.97
N ALA A 916 -56.07 -34.31 40.45
CA ALA A 916 -57.49 -34.14 40.12
C ALA A 916 -58.38 -33.83 41.34
N LYS A 917 -57.92 -34.13 42.56
CA LYS A 917 -58.64 -33.85 43.81
C LYS A 917 -58.21 -32.54 44.49
N LEU A 918 -57.15 -31.89 44.01
CA LEU A 918 -56.72 -30.60 44.53
C LEU A 918 -57.60 -29.47 43.96
N PRO A 919 -58.07 -28.52 44.79
CA PRO A 919 -58.82 -27.39 44.29
C PRO A 919 -57.92 -26.51 43.39
N PRO A 920 -58.41 -26.03 42.23
CA PRO A 920 -57.62 -25.23 41.29
C PRO A 920 -57.19 -23.86 41.81
N LYS A 921 -57.78 -23.40 42.94
CA LYS A 921 -57.38 -22.20 43.67
C LYS A 921 -57.06 -22.59 45.12
N ASP A 922 -55.85 -22.30 45.57
CA ASP A 922 -55.32 -22.57 46.92
C ASP A 922 -55.35 -24.06 47.35
N PRO A 923 -54.52 -24.93 46.73
CA PRO A 923 -54.45 -26.33 47.11
C PRO A 923 -53.86 -26.49 48.51
N LYS A 924 -54.70 -26.85 49.48
CA LYS A 924 -54.26 -27.17 50.86
C LYS A 924 -53.90 -28.65 50.95
N THR A 925 -52.67 -28.95 51.34
CA THR A 925 -52.20 -30.32 51.62
C THR A 925 -51.51 -30.37 52.98
N THR A 926 -51.45 -31.58 53.55
CA THR A 926 -50.77 -31.84 54.83
C THR A 926 -49.78 -32.99 54.65
N ILE A 927 -48.66 -32.97 55.37
CA ILE A 927 -47.70 -34.08 55.39
C ILE A 927 -47.98 -34.96 56.61
N LEU A 928 -48.17 -36.26 56.37
CA LEU A 928 -48.38 -37.30 57.39
C LEU A 928 -47.42 -38.47 57.16
N PHE A 929 -47.25 -39.35 58.14
CA PHE A 929 -46.27 -40.43 58.10
C PHE A 929 -46.91 -41.82 58.01
N HIS A 930 -46.31 -42.72 57.23
CA HIS A 930 -46.75 -44.11 57.09
C HIS A 930 -45.60 -45.08 57.39
N GLY A 931 -45.77 -45.93 58.41
CA GLY A 931 -44.82 -46.99 58.73
C GLY A 931 -45.08 -48.26 57.94
N THR A 932 -44.07 -48.75 57.22
CA THR A 932 -44.18 -49.98 56.41
C THR A 932 -42.91 -50.83 56.48
N SER A 933 -42.78 -51.82 55.60
CA SER A 933 -41.60 -52.67 55.49
C SER A 933 -41.03 -52.64 54.07
N LEU A 934 -39.73 -52.87 53.96
CA LEU A 934 -38.97 -52.64 52.72
C LEU A 934 -39.45 -53.51 51.54
N ASP A 935 -39.99 -54.69 51.80
CA ASP A 935 -40.60 -55.60 50.82
C ASP A 935 -41.85 -55.03 50.13
N ARG A 936 -42.53 -54.05 50.71
CA ARG A 936 -43.68 -53.38 50.09
C ARG A 936 -43.28 -52.17 49.24
N LEU A 937 -42.05 -51.68 49.40
CA LEU A 937 -41.58 -50.48 48.72
C LEU A 937 -41.70 -50.58 47.18
N PRO A 938 -41.33 -51.69 46.51
CA PRO A 938 -41.52 -51.81 45.06
C PRO A 938 -42.98 -51.65 44.63
N GLY A 939 -43.91 -52.26 45.35
CA GLY A 939 -45.35 -52.14 45.08
C GLY A 939 -45.89 -50.72 45.30
N ILE A 940 -45.46 -50.07 46.37
CA ILE A 940 -45.85 -48.69 46.70
C ILE A 940 -45.31 -47.70 45.66
N LEU A 941 -44.08 -47.88 45.20
CA LEU A 941 -43.48 -47.01 44.18
C LEU A 941 -44.12 -47.21 42.80
N ALA A 942 -44.50 -48.44 42.45
CA ALA A 942 -45.15 -48.76 41.19
C ALA A 942 -46.62 -48.32 41.14
N HIS A 943 -47.37 -48.40 42.25
CA HIS A 943 -48.83 -48.24 42.23
C HIS A 943 -49.38 -47.20 43.21
N GLY A 944 -48.54 -46.57 44.03
CA GLY A 944 -48.96 -45.76 45.16
C GLY A 944 -49.34 -46.60 46.39
N LEU A 945 -49.74 -45.93 47.47
CA LEU A 945 -50.29 -46.62 48.64
C LEU A 945 -51.68 -47.18 48.30
N LYS A 946 -51.91 -48.44 48.69
CA LYS A 946 -53.15 -49.18 48.41
C LYS A 946 -53.90 -49.52 49.68
N ASN A 947 -55.23 -49.52 49.60
CA ASN A 947 -56.04 -50.03 50.70
C ASN A 947 -56.03 -51.57 50.68
N CYS A 948 -55.20 -52.16 51.53
CA CYS A 948 -55.06 -53.62 51.63
C CYS A 948 -55.87 -54.22 52.79
N SER A 949 -56.80 -53.49 53.39
CA SER A 949 -57.64 -53.98 54.49
C SER A 949 -58.48 -55.19 54.04
N GLY A 950 -58.53 -56.26 54.83
CA GLY A 950 -59.24 -57.50 54.50
C GLY A 950 -58.54 -58.42 53.48
N THR A 951 -57.36 -58.05 52.99
CA THR A 951 -56.59 -58.83 52.00
C THR A 951 -55.46 -59.65 52.65
N ALA A 952 -54.87 -60.59 51.91
CA ALA A 952 -53.67 -61.34 52.33
C ALA A 952 -52.42 -60.45 52.58
N LEU A 953 -52.46 -59.18 52.14
CA LEU A 953 -51.39 -58.20 52.33
C LEU A 953 -51.56 -57.33 53.58
N GLN A 954 -52.70 -57.44 54.29
CA GLN A 954 -52.93 -56.75 55.56
C GLN A 954 -51.92 -57.23 56.61
N ARG A 955 -51.15 -56.30 57.19
CA ARG A 955 -50.15 -56.61 58.24
C ARG A 955 -50.64 -56.28 59.64
N VAL A 956 -51.33 -55.15 59.78
CA VAL A 956 -51.88 -54.64 61.04
C VAL A 956 -53.39 -54.62 60.86
N GLY A 957 -54.14 -54.97 61.91
CA GLY A 957 -55.60 -54.98 61.86
C GLY A 957 -56.19 -53.62 61.47
N ALA A 958 -57.41 -53.63 60.93
CA ALA A 958 -58.13 -52.42 60.52
C ALA A 958 -59.04 -51.89 61.65
N ALA A 959 -58.46 -51.60 62.82
CA ALA A 959 -59.20 -51.25 64.04
C ALA A 959 -60.10 -50.01 63.92
N HIS A 960 -59.77 -49.10 63.01
CA HIS A 960 -60.50 -47.86 62.74
C HIS A 960 -61.17 -47.86 61.35
N GLY A 961 -61.43 -49.05 60.80
CA GLY A 961 -62.06 -49.25 59.50
C GLY A 961 -61.06 -49.50 58.36
N HIS A 962 -61.60 -49.80 57.18
CA HIS A 962 -60.80 -50.12 56.00
C HIS A 962 -60.19 -48.85 55.40
N GLY A 963 -58.87 -48.81 55.23
CA GLY A 963 -58.18 -47.69 54.60
C GLY A 963 -56.65 -47.73 54.74
N ILE A 964 -56.01 -46.65 54.29
CA ILE A 964 -54.56 -46.42 54.43
C ILE A 964 -54.32 -45.61 55.70
N TYR A 965 -53.59 -46.19 56.66
CA TYR A 965 -53.33 -45.58 57.97
C TYR A 965 -52.09 -44.68 57.91
N LEU A 966 -52.23 -43.45 58.40
CA LEU A 966 -51.17 -42.44 58.50
C LEU A 966 -51.14 -41.87 59.92
N ALA A 967 -50.02 -41.30 60.34
CA ALA A 967 -49.87 -40.63 61.63
C ALA A 967 -49.33 -39.21 61.48
N GLU A 968 -49.70 -38.30 62.38
CA GLU A 968 -49.11 -36.96 62.44
C GLU A 968 -47.65 -37.02 62.94
N GLU A 969 -47.39 -37.85 63.94
CA GLU A 969 -46.07 -38.01 64.55
C GLU A 969 -45.24 -39.13 63.88
N PRO A 970 -43.99 -38.85 63.46
CA PRO A 970 -43.10 -39.85 62.86
C PRO A 970 -42.89 -41.07 63.76
N ASP A 971 -42.78 -40.88 65.08
CA ASP A 971 -42.52 -41.96 66.04
C ASP A 971 -43.69 -42.95 66.12
N LEU A 972 -44.93 -42.46 66.04
CA LEU A 972 -46.12 -43.32 66.03
C LEU A 972 -46.14 -44.17 64.76
N ALA A 973 -45.96 -43.56 63.59
CA ALA A 973 -45.83 -44.30 62.33
C ALA A 973 -44.64 -45.28 62.36
N PHE A 974 -43.52 -44.88 62.99
CA PHE A 974 -42.33 -45.70 63.12
C PHE A 974 -42.57 -46.98 63.94
N SER A 975 -43.47 -46.96 64.92
CA SER A 975 -43.86 -48.17 65.68
C SER A 975 -44.49 -49.27 64.80
N TYR A 976 -45.09 -48.87 63.67
CA TYR A 976 -45.63 -49.78 62.66
C TYR A 976 -44.59 -50.22 61.62
N THR A 977 -43.32 -49.81 61.73
CA THR A 977 -42.26 -50.36 60.87
C THR A 977 -41.88 -51.76 61.35
N ALA A 978 -41.71 -52.71 60.43
CA ALA A 978 -41.28 -54.05 60.83
C ALA A 978 -39.83 -54.00 61.33
N ALA A 979 -39.49 -54.79 62.35
CA ALA A 979 -38.09 -55.03 62.70
C ALA A 979 -37.34 -55.53 61.44
N PRO A 980 -36.08 -55.09 61.21
CA PRO A 980 -35.34 -55.55 60.04
C PRO A 980 -35.31 -57.08 60.07
N PRO A 981 -35.65 -57.79 58.97
CA PRO A 981 -35.29 -59.19 58.90
C PRO A 981 -33.77 -59.29 59.08
N HIS A 982 -33.28 -60.31 59.80
CA HIS A 982 -31.84 -60.63 59.91
C HIS A 982 -31.14 -60.87 58.55
N VAL A 983 -31.86 -60.75 57.43
CA VAL A 983 -31.45 -61.05 56.06
C VAL A 983 -31.70 -59.81 55.17
N GLY A 984 -30.97 -58.72 55.42
CA GLY A 984 -30.82 -57.64 54.45
C GLY A 984 -29.95 -58.09 53.28
N TRP A 985 -30.08 -57.46 52.10
CA TRP A 985 -29.14 -57.70 51.00
C TRP A 985 -27.72 -57.37 51.47
N ARG A 986 -26.83 -58.36 51.53
CA ARG A 986 -25.50 -58.25 52.16
C ARG A 986 -24.65 -57.11 51.61
N ASN A 987 -24.81 -56.78 50.34
CA ASN A 987 -24.04 -55.74 49.65
C ASN A 987 -24.74 -54.37 49.64
N SER A 988 -25.90 -54.25 50.31
CA SER A 988 -26.67 -53.02 50.41
C SER A 988 -26.05 -52.04 51.41
N GLY A 989 -26.02 -50.76 51.02
CA GLY A 989 -25.65 -49.65 51.92
C GLY A 989 -26.72 -49.31 52.97
N VAL A 990 -27.94 -49.86 52.84
CA VAL A 990 -29.07 -49.61 53.75
C VAL A 990 -29.49 -50.84 54.55
N GLY A 991 -28.61 -51.85 54.64
CA GLY A 991 -28.83 -53.03 55.46
C GLY A 991 -29.08 -52.67 56.94
N GLY A 992 -30.12 -53.25 57.55
CA GLY A 992 -30.47 -53.01 58.95
C GLY A 992 -31.26 -51.72 59.22
N MET A 993 -31.63 -50.95 58.19
CA MET A 993 -32.51 -49.79 58.32
C MET A 993 -33.99 -50.16 58.22
N ARG A 994 -34.86 -49.33 58.83
CA ARG A 994 -36.32 -49.43 58.79
C ARG A 994 -36.92 -48.34 57.92
N LEU A 995 -38.03 -48.65 57.27
CA LEU A 995 -38.67 -47.83 56.26
C LEU A 995 -39.86 -47.04 56.83
N LEU A 996 -39.76 -45.72 56.80
CA LEU A 996 -40.83 -44.78 57.10
C LEU A 996 -41.11 -43.93 55.85
N LEU A 997 -42.38 -43.67 55.54
CA LEU A 997 -42.77 -42.83 54.41
C LEU A 997 -43.35 -41.51 54.90
N GLY A 998 -43.01 -40.42 54.22
CA GLY A 998 -43.71 -39.14 54.33
C GLY A 998 -44.68 -38.99 53.17
N CYS A 999 -45.95 -38.81 53.49
CA CYS A 999 -47.07 -38.82 52.58
C CYS A 999 -47.75 -37.46 52.57
N GLU A 1000 -47.97 -36.91 51.38
CA GLU A 1000 -48.79 -35.72 51.18
C GLU A 1000 -50.24 -36.15 51.02
N VAL A 1001 -51.13 -35.53 51.79
CA VAL A 1001 -52.56 -35.80 51.76
C VAL A 1001 -53.35 -34.56 51.37
N VAL A 1002 -54.47 -34.78 50.66
CA VAL A 1002 -55.40 -33.71 50.30
C VAL A 1002 -56.05 -33.13 51.57
N GLY A 1003 -56.06 -31.80 51.70
CA GLY A 1003 -56.63 -31.11 52.85
C GLY A 1003 -55.88 -31.37 54.15
N LYS A 1004 -56.63 -31.65 55.22
CA LYS A 1004 -56.11 -31.98 56.56
C LYS A 1004 -56.02 -33.50 56.83
N GLY A 1005 -56.25 -34.33 55.81
CA GLY A 1005 -56.47 -35.77 55.99
C GLY A 1005 -57.77 -36.09 56.73
N ASN A 1006 -57.94 -37.36 57.13
CA ASN A 1006 -59.13 -37.83 57.83
C ASN A 1006 -58.76 -38.40 59.21
N VAL A 1007 -58.78 -37.55 60.23
CA VAL A 1007 -58.47 -37.90 61.63
C VAL A 1007 -59.54 -38.86 62.16
N VAL A 1008 -59.15 -40.03 62.66
CA VAL A 1008 -60.07 -40.99 63.28
C VAL A 1008 -59.86 -41.08 64.79
N VAL A 1009 -58.63 -40.92 65.24
CA VAL A 1009 -58.21 -40.76 66.64
C VAL A 1009 -57.09 -39.72 66.64
N GLU A 1010 -56.86 -39.03 67.78
CA GLU A 1010 -55.77 -38.06 67.93
C GLU A 1010 -54.44 -38.61 67.38
N GLY A 1011 -53.84 -37.88 66.43
CA GLY A 1011 -52.60 -38.26 65.76
C GLY A 1011 -52.70 -39.37 64.71
N ILE A 1012 -53.86 -39.99 64.46
CA ILE A 1012 -54.05 -41.09 63.48
C ILE A 1012 -55.09 -40.71 62.42
N HIS A 1013 -54.71 -40.87 61.15
CA HIS A 1013 -55.56 -40.65 60.00
C HIS A 1013 -55.79 -41.94 59.20
N VAL A 1014 -56.99 -42.09 58.62
CA VAL A 1014 -57.32 -43.23 57.74
C VAL A 1014 -57.88 -42.73 56.42
N MET A 1015 -57.14 -42.95 55.33
CA MET A 1015 -57.55 -42.57 53.98
C MET A 1015 -58.32 -43.70 53.30
N LYS A 1016 -59.58 -43.41 52.93
CA LYS A 1016 -60.46 -44.37 52.28
C LYS A 1016 -60.17 -44.48 50.78
N GLU A 1017 -59.93 -43.34 50.14
CA GLU A 1017 -59.62 -43.25 48.73
C GLU A 1017 -58.11 -43.19 48.48
N GLU A 1018 -57.61 -44.05 47.60
CA GLU A 1018 -56.17 -44.11 47.28
C GLU A 1018 -55.65 -42.83 46.61
N GLY A 1019 -56.53 -42.09 45.93
CA GLY A 1019 -56.19 -40.80 45.31
C GLY A 1019 -56.04 -39.64 46.29
N ASP A 1020 -56.33 -39.81 47.58
CA ASP A 1020 -56.20 -38.73 48.58
C ASP A 1020 -54.78 -38.61 49.14
N VAL A 1021 -53.88 -39.55 48.80
CA VAL A 1021 -52.55 -39.65 49.38
C VAL A 1021 -51.50 -40.00 48.33
N VAL A 1022 -50.36 -39.31 48.38
CA VAL A 1022 -49.17 -39.62 47.58
C VAL A 1022 -47.93 -39.64 48.45
N VAL A 1023 -46.97 -40.51 48.12
CA VAL A 1023 -45.68 -40.57 48.83
C VAL A 1023 -44.77 -39.47 48.27
N ARG A 1024 -44.19 -38.66 49.16
CA ARG A 1024 -43.22 -37.59 48.82
C ARG A 1024 -41.85 -37.81 49.42
N TYR A 1025 -41.78 -38.56 50.52
CA TYR A 1025 -40.52 -38.85 51.20
C TYR A 1025 -40.40 -40.32 51.54
N VAL A 1026 -39.17 -40.82 51.47
CA VAL A 1026 -38.78 -42.14 51.93
C VAL A 1026 -37.66 -41.94 52.95
N PHE A 1027 -37.91 -42.32 54.19
CA PHE A 1027 -36.96 -42.24 55.29
C PHE A 1027 -36.46 -43.64 55.63
N LEU A 1028 -35.14 -43.77 55.71
CA LEU A 1028 -34.48 -44.96 56.21
C LEU A 1028 -33.76 -44.62 57.50
N GLU A 1029 -34.22 -45.23 58.58
CA GLU A 1029 -33.69 -45.00 59.91
C GLU A 1029 -33.03 -46.27 60.46
N PRO A 1030 -31.85 -46.17 61.09
CA PRO A 1030 -31.27 -47.30 61.79
C PRO A 1030 -32.17 -47.75 62.95
N ALA A 1031 -32.13 -49.04 63.29
CA ALA A 1031 -32.76 -49.53 64.50
C ALA A 1031 -32.00 -49.03 65.75
N GLN A 1032 -32.33 -47.84 66.25
CA GLN A 1032 -31.73 -47.24 67.46
C GLN A 1032 -32.63 -47.35 68.70
N ASP A 1033 -31.99 -47.23 69.87
CA ASP A 1033 -32.57 -47.20 71.21
C ASP A 1033 -33.26 -45.84 71.50
N PRO A 1034 -34.55 -45.79 71.91
CA PRO A 1034 -35.35 -44.56 72.06
C PRO A 1034 -34.69 -43.40 72.84
N ILE A 1035 -33.83 -43.69 73.82
CA ILE A 1035 -33.18 -42.68 74.69
C ILE A 1035 -32.21 -41.78 73.92
N ARG A 1036 -31.49 -42.32 72.91
CA ARG A 1036 -30.57 -41.51 72.08
C ARG A 1036 -31.31 -40.53 71.17
N ARG A 1037 -32.57 -40.82 70.83
CA ARG A 1037 -33.39 -39.98 69.95
C ARG A 1037 -33.80 -38.66 70.64
N SER A 1038 -34.16 -38.70 71.92
CA SER A 1038 -34.53 -37.51 72.71
C SER A 1038 -33.37 -36.49 72.82
N ASN A 1039 -32.15 -36.96 73.11
CA ASN A 1039 -30.97 -36.10 73.29
C ASN A 1039 -30.53 -35.39 72.00
N ALA A 1040 -30.82 -35.96 70.83
CA ALA A 1040 -30.52 -35.32 69.55
C ALA A 1040 -31.43 -34.11 69.30
N LEU A 1041 -32.67 -34.13 69.82
CA LEU A 1041 -33.66 -33.06 69.65
C LEU A 1041 -33.25 -31.77 70.38
N ASP A 1042 -32.73 -31.88 71.60
CA ASP A 1042 -32.27 -30.74 72.41
C ASP A 1042 -31.08 -30.00 71.77
N SER A 1043 -30.18 -30.76 71.13
CA SER A 1043 -29.05 -30.22 70.34
C SER A 1043 -29.53 -29.41 69.12
N VAL A 1044 -30.64 -29.80 68.50
CA VAL A 1044 -31.21 -29.11 67.34
C VAL A 1044 -31.94 -27.83 67.76
N ILE A 1045 -32.61 -27.82 68.92
CA ILE A 1045 -33.28 -26.63 69.48
C ILE A 1045 -32.26 -25.52 69.79
N SER A 1046 -31.09 -25.87 70.36
CA SER A 1046 -30.01 -24.91 70.63
C SER A 1046 -29.42 -24.29 69.35
N LYS A 1047 -29.25 -25.10 68.28
CA LYS A 1047 -28.76 -24.62 66.98
C LYS A 1047 -29.75 -23.68 66.28
N ARG A 1048 -31.05 -23.84 66.50
CA ARG A 1048 -32.11 -22.97 65.93
C ARG A 1048 -31.94 -21.50 66.31
N GLY A 1049 -31.52 -21.21 67.55
CA GLY A 1049 -31.30 -19.84 68.03
C GLY A 1049 -30.13 -19.13 67.36
N GLY A 1050 -29.02 -19.84 67.11
CA GLY A 1050 -27.84 -19.30 66.42
C GLY A 1050 -28.06 -19.14 64.91
N VAL A 1051 -28.83 -20.03 64.29
CA VAL A 1051 -29.20 -19.96 62.87
C VAL A 1051 -30.15 -18.79 62.63
N LYS A 1052 -31.08 -18.50 63.54
CA LYS A 1052 -32.02 -17.38 63.42
C LYS A 1052 -31.31 -16.01 63.29
N ARG A 1053 -30.31 -15.72 64.14
CA ARG A 1053 -29.56 -14.45 64.07
C ARG A 1053 -28.73 -14.30 62.80
N LYS A 1054 -28.14 -15.41 62.32
CA LYS A 1054 -27.41 -15.39 61.04
C LYS A 1054 -28.35 -15.23 59.84
N LEU A 1055 -29.55 -15.81 59.92
CA LEU A 1055 -30.60 -15.62 58.92
C LEU A 1055 -31.05 -14.17 58.84
N GLU A 1056 -31.20 -13.47 59.96
CA GLU A 1056 -31.58 -12.06 59.96
C GLU A 1056 -30.53 -11.18 59.24
N VAL A 1057 -29.24 -11.38 59.53
CA VAL A 1057 -28.14 -10.65 58.85
C VAL A 1057 -28.08 -10.98 57.35
N LEU A 1058 -28.14 -12.28 57.00
CA LEU A 1058 -28.12 -12.70 55.60
C LEU A 1058 -29.36 -12.24 54.84
N HIS A 1059 -30.51 -12.13 55.51
CA HIS A 1059 -31.74 -11.63 54.90
C HIS A 1059 -31.65 -10.14 54.59
N ASP A 1060 -31.03 -9.33 55.45
CA ASP A 1060 -30.80 -7.91 55.17
C ASP A 1060 -29.81 -7.72 54.00
N GLU A 1061 -28.78 -8.55 53.89
CA GLU A 1061 -27.86 -8.58 52.75
C GLU A 1061 -28.56 -9.04 51.46
N GLU A 1062 -29.34 -10.11 51.52
CA GLU A 1062 -30.17 -10.61 50.42
C GLU A 1062 -31.13 -9.53 49.93
N GLN A 1063 -31.80 -8.81 50.83
CA GLN A 1063 -32.69 -7.72 50.47
C GLN A 1063 -31.97 -6.59 49.74
N LYS A 1064 -30.74 -6.22 50.14
CA LYS A 1064 -29.94 -5.21 49.44
C LYS A 1064 -29.57 -5.67 48.04
N ILE A 1065 -29.09 -6.91 47.90
CA ILE A 1065 -28.76 -7.50 46.59
C ILE A 1065 -30.00 -7.57 45.70
N HIS A 1066 -31.15 -7.97 46.26
CA HIS A 1066 -32.42 -8.03 45.53
C HIS A 1066 -32.89 -6.65 45.04
N ARG A 1067 -32.73 -5.59 45.86
CA ARG A 1067 -33.08 -4.22 45.45
C ARG A 1067 -32.20 -3.74 44.28
N ALA A 1068 -30.89 -3.93 44.37
CA ALA A 1068 -29.95 -3.59 43.31
C ALA A 1068 -30.21 -4.40 42.02
N ALA A 1069 -30.39 -5.72 42.13
CA ALA A 1069 -30.70 -6.59 40.99
C ALA A 1069 -32.03 -6.22 40.33
N LYS A 1070 -33.06 -5.90 41.11
CA LYS A 1070 -34.35 -5.43 40.60
C LYS A 1070 -34.24 -4.09 39.89
N ALA A 1071 -33.46 -3.15 40.43
CA ALA A 1071 -33.22 -1.86 39.78
C ALA A 1071 -32.49 -2.02 38.44
N ARG A 1072 -31.47 -2.90 38.38
CA ARG A 1072 -30.72 -3.22 37.15
C ARG A 1072 -31.59 -3.92 36.12
N LEU A 1073 -32.40 -4.90 36.54
CA LEU A 1073 -33.31 -5.62 35.65
C LEU A 1073 -34.37 -4.66 35.08
N LYS A 1074 -34.93 -3.78 35.92
CA LYS A 1074 -35.85 -2.75 35.47
C LYS A 1074 -35.19 -1.84 34.44
N HIS A 1075 -33.99 -1.34 34.71
CA HIS A 1075 -33.27 -0.48 33.76
C HIS A 1075 -32.98 -1.16 32.42
N LEU A 1076 -32.73 -2.48 32.41
CA LEU A 1076 -32.60 -3.26 31.16
C LEU A 1076 -33.95 -3.48 30.48
N GLN A 1077 -34.99 -3.77 31.24
CA GLN A 1077 -36.34 -3.94 30.72
C GLN A 1077 -36.87 -2.65 30.07
N ASP A 1078 -36.58 -1.49 30.68
CA ASP A 1078 -36.92 -0.17 30.12
C ASP A 1078 -36.30 0.02 28.72
N LEU A 1079 -35.14 -0.59 28.42
CA LEU A 1079 -34.55 -0.60 27.07
C LEU A 1079 -35.34 -1.50 26.10
N TYR A 1080 -35.74 -2.71 26.53
CA TYR A 1080 -36.51 -3.63 25.69
C TYR A 1080 -37.91 -3.11 25.34
N GLU A 1081 -38.46 -2.18 26.14
CA GLU A 1081 -39.75 -1.52 25.89
C GLU A 1081 -39.63 -0.32 24.92
N ILE A 1082 -38.41 0.05 24.51
CA ILE A 1082 -38.13 1.10 23.52
C ILE A 1082 -38.01 0.47 22.13
N GLN A 1083 -38.90 0.83 21.23
CA GLN A 1083 -38.99 0.22 19.89
C GLN A 1083 -38.04 0.84 18.85
N SER A 1084 -37.47 2.01 19.13
CA SER A 1084 -36.64 2.76 18.18
C SER A 1084 -35.59 3.64 18.86
N LEU A 1085 -34.42 3.77 18.23
CA LEU A 1085 -33.29 4.60 18.70
C LEU A 1085 -33.55 6.11 18.60
N VAL A 1086 -34.61 6.53 17.89
CA VAL A 1086 -35.02 7.94 17.74
C VAL A 1086 -36.05 8.37 18.79
N ASP A 1087 -36.45 7.44 19.67
CA ASP A 1087 -37.41 7.69 20.75
C ASP A 1087 -36.77 8.56 21.85
N VAL A 1088 -37.49 9.57 22.34
CA VAL A 1088 -37.03 10.44 23.44
C VAL A 1088 -36.70 9.63 24.71
N ARG A 1089 -37.40 8.50 24.92
CA ARG A 1089 -37.12 7.56 26.01
C ARG A 1089 -35.73 6.92 25.90
N TYR A 1090 -35.20 6.76 24.68
CA TYR A 1090 -33.84 6.31 24.47
C TYR A 1090 -32.81 7.36 24.91
N ASP A 1091 -33.05 8.65 24.65
CA ASP A 1091 -32.14 9.72 25.10
C ASP A 1091 -32.03 9.75 26.63
N GLU A 1092 -33.15 9.68 27.35
CA GLU A 1092 -33.17 9.63 28.82
C GLU A 1092 -32.48 8.38 29.39
N TRP A 1093 -32.74 7.22 28.78
CA TRP A 1093 -32.08 5.96 29.15
C TRP A 1093 -30.56 6.04 28.90
N SER A 1094 -30.14 6.59 27.77
CA SER A 1094 -28.73 6.73 27.38
C SER A 1094 -27.95 7.65 28.33
N ARG A 1095 -28.57 8.73 28.83
CA ARG A 1095 -27.99 9.62 29.85
C ARG A 1095 -27.76 8.92 31.19
N THR A 1096 -28.68 8.02 31.56
CA THR A 1096 -28.55 7.18 32.76
C THR A 1096 -27.39 6.19 32.59
N ARG A 1097 -27.28 5.55 31.41
CA ARG A 1097 -26.14 4.69 31.06
C ARG A 1097 -24.81 5.44 31.11
N LEU A 1098 -24.74 6.63 30.52
CA LEU A 1098 -23.54 7.47 30.55
C LEU A 1098 -23.15 7.84 31.98
N SER A 1099 -24.11 8.23 32.81
CA SER A 1099 -23.87 8.54 34.22
C SER A 1099 -23.31 7.33 34.98
N ARG A 1100 -23.81 6.12 34.69
CA ARG A 1100 -23.28 4.87 35.25
C ARG A 1100 -21.83 4.61 34.84
N LEU A 1101 -21.51 4.82 33.56
CA LEU A 1101 -20.14 4.64 33.03
C LEU A 1101 -19.17 5.66 33.63
N LEU A 1102 -19.61 6.91 33.80
CA LEU A 1102 -18.82 7.94 34.46
C LEU A 1102 -18.55 7.59 35.93
N VAL A 1103 -19.55 7.09 36.66
CA VAL A 1103 -19.35 6.63 38.04
C VAL A 1103 -18.35 5.46 38.08
N ASP A 1104 -18.47 4.45 37.21
CA ASP A 1104 -17.52 3.33 37.16
C ASP A 1104 -16.09 3.79 36.81
N CYS A 1105 -15.95 4.71 35.84
CA CYS A 1105 -14.67 5.31 35.49
C CYS A 1105 -14.05 6.07 36.68
N LEU A 1106 -14.82 6.93 37.35
CA LEU A 1106 -14.37 7.65 38.55
C LEU A 1106 -13.98 6.70 39.69
N LEU A 1107 -14.72 5.59 39.87
CA LEU A 1107 -14.38 4.56 40.86
C LEU A 1107 -13.07 3.85 40.52
N ARG A 1108 -12.79 3.55 39.24
CA ARG A 1108 -11.55 2.88 38.81
C ARG A 1108 -10.32 3.77 38.90
N GLU A 1109 -10.48 5.07 38.68
CA GLU A 1109 -9.42 6.07 38.78
C GLU A 1109 -9.19 6.57 40.22
N GLY A 1110 -9.92 6.04 41.21
CA GLY A 1110 -9.75 6.37 42.62
C GLY A 1110 -10.49 7.61 43.13
N TYR A 1111 -11.29 8.26 42.29
CA TYR A 1111 -12.13 9.42 42.64
C TYR A 1111 -13.44 9.01 43.34
N THR A 1112 -13.32 8.26 44.43
CA THR A 1112 -14.46 7.65 45.16
C THR A 1112 -15.49 8.67 45.68
N GLU A 1113 -15.06 9.82 46.20
CA GLU A 1113 -15.97 10.87 46.68
C GLU A 1113 -16.80 11.49 45.54
N SER A 1114 -16.16 11.81 44.43
CA SER A 1114 -16.81 12.32 43.21
C SER A 1114 -17.79 11.30 42.63
N ALA A 1115 -17.40 10.02 42.62
CA ALA A 1115 -18.24 8.93 42.16
C ALA A 1115 -19.51 8.74 43.03
N THR A 1116 -19.34 8.76 44.36
CA THR A 1116 -20.46 8.66 45.31
C THR A 1116 -21.43 9.84 45.14
N HIS A 1117 -20.89 11.06 45.02
CA HIS A 1117 -21.71 12.26 44.83
C HIS A 1117 -22.45 12.24 43.47
N LEU A 1118 -21.79 11.80 42.40
CA LEU A 1118 -22.42 11.65 41.08
C LEU A 1118 -23.54 10.59 41.11
N ALA A 1119 -23.31 9.46 41.76
CA ALA A 1119 -24.30 8.41 41.91
C ALA A 1119 -25.55 8.86 42.68
N GLN A 1120 -25.36 9.62 43.77
CA GLN A 1120 -26.45 10.17 44.58
C GLN A 1120 -27.22 11.27 43.82
N SER A 1121 -26.50 12.22 43.21
CA SER A 1121 -27.12 13.34 42.48
C SER A 1121 -27.92 12.90 41.25
N LYS A 1122 -27.53 11.78 40.62
CA LYS A 1122 -28.26 11.19 39.49
C LYS A 1122 -29.28 10.12 39.91
N GLY A 1123 -29.38 9.81 41.20
CA GLY A 1123 -30.31 8.79 41.72
C GLY A 1123 -30.01 7.37 41.24
N ILE A 1124 -28.76 7.07 40.89
CA ILE A 1124 -28.34 5.78 40.30
C ILE A 1124 -27.57 4.89 41.26
N THR A 1125 -27.61 5.14 42.58
CA THR A 1125 -26.84 4.41 43.60
C THR A 1125 -27.04 2.88 43.53
N GLU A 1126 -28.25 2.41 43.25
CA GLU A 1126 -28.57 0.96 43.12
C GLU A 1126 -28.06 0.34 41.80
N LEU A 1127 -27.65 1.17 40.83
CA LEU A 1127 -27.15 0.76 39.52
C LEU A 1127 -25.61 0.70 39.44
N VAL A 1128 -24.91 1.13 40.49
CA VAL A 1128 -23.44 1.23 40.56
C VAL A 1128 -22.90 0.52 41.80
N ASP A 1129 -21.66 0.03 41.74
CA ASP A 1129 -21.04 -0.76 42.82
C ASP A 1129 -20.07 0.08 43.66
N VAL A 1130 -20.53 1.19 44.23
CA VAL A 1130 -19.68 2.14 44.97
C VAL A 1130 -18.99 1.51 46.20
N GLU A 1131 -19.73 0.80 47.05
CA GLU A 1131 -19.21 0.22 48.31
C GLU A 1131 -18.09 -0.82 48.10
N PRO A 1132 -18.22 -1.80 47.18
CA PRO A 1132 -17.13 -2.70 46.84
C PRO A 1132 -15.85 -1.97 46.39
N PHE A 1133 -15.98 -0.94 45.55
CA PHE A 1133 -14.82 -0.17 45.09
C PHE A 1133 -14.17 0.62 46.22
N ILE A 1134 -14.94 1.21 47.14
CA ILE A 1134 -14.39 1.88 48.35
C ILE A 1134 -13.59 0.88 49.20
N ALA A 1135 -14.12 -0.32 49.42
CA ALA A 1135 -13.42 -1.37 50.16
C ALA A 1135 -12.11 -1.78 49.47
N CYS A 1136 -12.14 -1.99 48.16
CA CYS A 1136 -10.94 -2.29 47.36
C CYS A 1136 -9.90 -1.17 47.42
N HIS A 1137 -10.31 0.09 47.26
CA HIS A 1137 -9.42 1.25 47.31
C HIS A 1137 -8.80 1.45 48.70
N LYS A 1138 -9.54 1.13 49.76
CA LYS A 1138 -9.02 1.14 51.13
C LYS A 1138 -7.91 0.11 51.32
N ILE A 1139 -8.09 -1.11 50.79
CA ILE A 1139 -7.07 -2.15 50.81
C ILE A 1139 -5.86 -1.73 49.95
N GLU A 1140 -6.10 -1.22 48.75
CA GLU A 1140 -5.06 -0.76 47.84
C GLU A 1140 -4.21 0.39 48.42
N ARG A 1141 -4.86 1.40 49.01
CA ARG A 1141 -4.18 2.53 49.68
C ARG A 1141 -3.34 2.04 50.87
N SER A 1142 -3.86 1.11 51.66
CA SER A 1142 -3.11 0.47 52.74
C SER A 1142 -1.84 -0.23 52.22
N LEU A 1143 -1.90 -0.86 51.05
CA LEU A 1143 -0.75 -1.54 50.44
C LEU A 1143 0.25 -0.55 49.83
N LYS A 1144 -0.22 0.47 49.11
CA LYS A 1144 0.63 1.43 48.38
C LYS A 1144 1.24 2.51 49.27
N GLU A 1145 0.41 3.16 50.09
CA GLU A 1145 0.82 4.31 50.92
C GLU A 1145 1.16 3.88 52.35
N GLY A 1146 0.31 3.03 52.94
CA GLY A 1146 0.50 2.54 54.30
C GLY A 1146 1.60 1.47 54.41
N MET A 1147 1.98 0.85 53.29
CA MET A 1147 2.88 -0.30 53.23
C MET A 1147 2.44 -1.41 54.21
N THR A 1148 1.13 -1.58 54.46
CA THR A 1148 0.60 -2.59 55.40
C THR A 1148 -0.28 -3.61 54.70
N THR A 1149 -0.01 -4.89 54.96
CA THR A 1149 -0.76 -6.02 54.38
C THR A 1149 -1.95 -6.50 55.23
N SER A 1150 -2.20 -5.87 56.39
CA SER A 1150 -3.19 -6.30 57.39
C SER A 1150 -4.62 -6.35 56.84
N LEU A 1151 -5.10 -5.26 56.22
CA LEU A 1151 -6.47 -5.19 55.67
C LEU A 1151 -6.68 -6.18 54.52
N ALA A 1152 -5.66 -6.40 53.69
CA ALA A 1152 -5.71 -7.37 52.60
C ALA A 1152 -5.78 -8.82 53.12
N LEU A 1153 -5.04 -9.13 54.20
CA LEU A 1153 -5.06 -10.44 54.85
C LEU A 1153 -6.38 -10.72 55.59
N GLU A 1154 -7.00 -9.70 56.19
CA GLU A 1154 -8.31 -9.81 56.81
C GLU A 1154 -9.39 -10.13 55.77
N TRP A 1155 -9.37 -9.42 54.64
CA TRP A 1155 -10.25 -9.73 53.51
C TRP A 1155 -10.05 -11.16 52.96
N CYS A 1156 -8.80 -11.62 52.84
CA CYS A 1156 -8.49 -13.00 52.45
C CYS A 1156 -9.04 -14.04 53.43
N LYS A 1157 -9.08 -13.73 54.73
CA LYS A 1157 -9.62 -14.62 55.76
C LYS A 1157 -11.14 -14.73 55.65
N GLU A 1158 -11.83 -13.63 55.38
CA GLU A 1158 -13.29 -13.59 55.18
C GLU A 1158 -13.70 -14.38 53.93
N HIS A 1159 -12.94 -14.26 52.84
CA HIS A 1159 -13.22 -14.88 51.54
C HIS A 1159 -12.42 -16.17 51.28
N GLY A 1160 -11.83 -16.76 52.32
CA GLY A 1160 -10.88 -17.86 52.18
C GLY A 1160 -11.48 -19.13 51.57
N LYS A 1161 -12.80 -19.30 51.61
CA LYS A 1161 -13.48 -20.42 50.92
C LYS A 1161 -13.55 -20.21 49.41
N GLU A 1162 -13.86 -19.00 48.93
CA GLU A 1162 -13.83 -18.70 47.49
C GLU A 1162 -12.39 -18.70 46.96
N LEU A 1163 -11.45 -18.09 47.69
CA LEU A 1163 -10.04 -17.99 47.28
C LEU A 1163 -9.38 -19.37 47.13
N LYS A 1164 -9.69 -20.32 48.04
CA LYS A 1164 -9.22 -21.72 47.93
C LYS A 1164 -9.86 -22.47 46.77
N LYS A 1165 -11.12 -22.15 46.43
CA LYS A 1165 -11.82 -22.74 45.29
C LYS A 1165 -11.23 -22.26 43.96
N GLY A 1166 -10.76 -21.02 43.90
CA GLY A 1166 -10.09 -20.43 42.73
C GLY A 1166 -8.57 -20.62 42.67
N ALA A 1167 -7.97 -21.38 43.61
CA ALA A 1167 -6.51 -21.58 43.72
C ALA A 1167 -5.69 -20.26 43.72
N ASN A 1168 -6.23 -19.19 44.31
CA ASN A 1168 -5.59 -17.88 44.30
C ASN A 1168 -4.47 -17.79 45.35
N MET A 1169 -3.27 -17.36 44.92
CA MET A 1169 -2.06 -17.27 45.75
C MET A 1169 -1.93 -15.96 46.53
N LEU A 1170 -2.91 -15.05 46.44
CA LEU A 1170 -2.87 -13.72 47.05
C LEU A 1170 -2.53 -13.73 48.55
N GLU A 1171 -3.11 -14.65 49.34
CA GLU A 1171 -2.81 -14.74 50.77
C GLU A 1171 -1.32 -15.09 51.01
N PHE A 1172 -0.75 -15.98 50.19
CA PHE A 1172 0.65 -16.36 50.28
C PHE A 1172 1.57 -15.19 49.89
N GLU A 1173 1.26 -14.47 48.81
CA GLU A 1173 2.02 -13.31 48.36
C GLU A 1173 2.02 -12.17 49.39
N LEU A 1174 0.86 -11.87 49.99
CA LEU A 1174 0.73 -10.87 51.04
C LEU A 1174 1.53 -11.25 52.30
N ARG A 1175 1.55 -12.54 52.67
CA ARG A 1175 2.39 -13.04 53.78
C ARG A 1175 3.88 -12.99 53.45
N LEU A 1176 4.26 -13.27 52.20
CA LEU A 1176 5.64 -13.14 51.73
C LEU A 1176 6.10 -11.68 51.75
N GLN A 1177 5.24 -10.75 51.33
CA GLN A 1177 5.51 -9.31 51.41
C GLN A 1177 5.65 -8.85 52.86
N GLN A 1178 4.76 -9.30 53.76
CA GLN A 1178 4.88 -9.05 55.20
C GLN A 1178 6.22 -9.55 55.77
N TRP A 1179 6.66 -10.74 55.36
CA TRP A 1179 7.96 -11.30 55.75
C TRP A 1179 9.14 -10.46 55.22
N ARG A 1180 9.12 -10.07 53.93
CA ARG A 1180 10.15 -9.21 53.34
C ARG A 1180 10.25 -7.85 54.03
N MET A 1181 9.11 -7.26 54.37
CA MET A 1181 9.04 -6.01 55.12
C MET A 1181 9.62 -6.13 56.52
N ALA A 1182 9.31 -7.22 57.24
CA ALA A 1182 9.91 -7.50 58.53
C ALA A 1182 11.44 -7.66 58.45
N CYS A 1183 11.95 -8.33 57.40
CA CYS A 1183 13.39 -8.49 57.16
C CYS A 1183 14.08 -7.15 56.79
N MET A 1184 13.45 -6.28 56.01
CA MET A 1184 13.98 -4.93 55.71
C MET A 1184 13.97 -4.01 56.94
N GLY A 1185 12.93 -4.07 57.77
CA GLY A 1185 12.86 -3.33 59.03
C GLY A 1185 13.98 -3.73 60.01
N LEU A 1186 14.37 -5.01 60.01
CA LEU A 1186 15.52 -5.52 60.78
C LEU A 1186 16.89 -5.04 60.22
N ALA A 1187 16.99 -4.75 58.92
CA ALA A 1187 18.23 -4.30 58.27
C ALA A 1187 18.48 -2.78 58.40
N LEU A 1188 17.43 -1.97 58.57
CA LEU A 1188 17.52 -0.50 58.71
C LEU A 1188 17.71 -0.01 60.16
N GLY A 1189 17.96 -0.90 61.12
CA GLY A 1189 18.33 -0.48 62.48
C GLY A 1189 17.29 0.34 63.23
N VAL A 1190 15.99 0.20 62.92
CA VAL A 1190 14.94 0.72 63.78
C VAL A 1190 14.63 -0.35 64.82
N GLY A 1191 15.43 -0.34 65.89
CA GLY A 1191 15.11 -1.04 67.11
C GLY A 1191 13.89 -0.43 67.80
N ALA A 1192 12.90 -1.29 68.07
CA ALA A 1192 11.96 -1.30 69.18
C ALA A 1192 11.03 -0.08 69.43
N ALA A 1193 9.71 -0.32 69.37
CA ALA A 1193 8.84 -0.30 70.57
C ALA A 1193 7.38 -0.68 70.25
N ARG A 1194 6.90 -1.73 70.94
CA ARG A 1194 5.51 -2.16 71.19
C ARG A 1194 4.66 -2.73 70.05
#